data_AF-B1KGL9-F1
#
_entry.id   AF-B1KGL9-F1
#
_cell.length_a   1.000
_cell.length_b   1.000
_cell.length_c   1.000
_cell.angle_alpha   90.00
_cell.angle_beta   90.00
_cell.angle_gamma   90.00
#
_symmetry.space_group_name_H-M   'P 1'
#
loop_
_entity.id
_entity.type
_entity.pdbx_description
1 polymer ?
#
loop_
_entity_poly.entity_id
_entity_poly.type
_entity_poly.pdbx_seq_one_letter_code
_entity_poly.pdbx_strand_id
1 'polypeptide(L)'
;MKHKLLSTCLFISITACGGGGDADNDSSDNNGGGTPPPTLAAPDVELGQDIESWNHLPITLSAEVSLHNEGEAKYQWRIVSGPQVALSGDTSSNLVIDASSLIEDAQLKVALNVTDSAGKSSEDQLNISLKDQISAAIKLGDPKLVSGLESQLIKRSLNFIDLYRQDNAHFLQSIYQGNSIRYDSGQHSQMIRLNQAAHYYPQSKSFELIRGNGGRIFAAASDKNGQRNAAFGTDIISSMQQGNNLDYQENFKGLLAWLLDKELAQAQTQEVRLFLMGGSTVSRITAWIATQYSNWNVTLCDDKAAQSSCLNQADLIITGSNGDLSERDVSTLLTSAQQQKTPLLYMHLHSWNSVPLTQTVLGMMDFSMQGPGGPGNFFSPDKADWSSYQAMLTAKPSLTDEALWLTLLKEQSPDFTLANCATSCDASLNELYKPALNNIRAQLQSFDSQHLDMFKQESHQLYKYITLLGDSYRSQLSYPMDVATSDTMDYLQAMFADNTVYNYREINPAPADLGNFSRTDFSHITPTDKSVSITSKQGFRSAGVYALPGQTVTVSRNDSSDVKTWVFINTQRSASTHEYATNGYNRPKYLQSTHVEIKPGETIKFTSPYGGPMQVKFDKGDLATQFTFSSVGLHPYWRNGMDGAQFMQQLNDSEFDWAELATEHFEVHSRLDKMKTTMSHEPLWDTPEKMGQAIMTHVHNYPHLLAGFKGPYIDSVSEITDFAIAQGWELDNLDTVKHMNADQATCGAGCSGNPYDANWSFSPTGHGDIHELGHGLEKGKLRFDGHEGHASTNPYSYYTKSRGFKESGKLPSCQGLSIKDEFEVLQASMKQADPFNYMQEAKLTSWSNGMATMLQMMVAAQKNGALEDGWHLLARLHILLREFERAKTSEALWLQKRAQLGFSQFSLDAAKGISNNDFLMVAMSYSTQLDYREVYQMWGLATSQAAKDQVAGFNFSMIAKQVYVYNPGDYCLGLDLQSVPVDGNQVWPLD
;
A
#
# COMPACT_ATOMS: atom_id res chain seq x y z
N MET A 1 -26.58 2.48 -25.94
CA MET A 1 -27.97 2.36 -26.41
C MET A 1 -28.85 2.10 -25.19
N LYS A 2 -29.95 2.83 -25.05
CA LYS A 2 -30.75 2.95 -23.81
C LYS A 2 -31.40 1.62 -23.41
N HIS A 3 -31.13 1.14 -22.20
CA HIS A 3 -31.97 0.14 -21.52
C HIS A 3 -32.90 0.87 -20.55
N LYS A 4 -34.21 0.66 -20.73
CA LYS A 4 -35.26 1.09 -19.80
C LYS A 4 -35.69 -0.10 -18.95
N LEU A 5 -35.77 0.15 -17.65
CA LEU A 5 -36.50 -0.61 -16.65
C LEU A 5 -37.99 -0.79 -17.04
N LEU A 6 -38.55 -1.94 -16.69
CA LEU A 6 -39.97 -2.17 -16.38
C LEU A 6 -39.96 -3.17 -15.20
N SER A 7 -40.44 -2.86 -13.99
CA SER A 7 -41.74 -2.37 -13.53
C SER A 7 -42.88 -3.36 -13.75
N THR A 8 -43.19 -4.04 -12.65
CA THR A 8 -44.43 -4.66 -12.18
C THR A 8 -45.71 -4.21 -12.90
N CYS A 9 -46.58 -5.15 -13.30
CA CYS A 9 -48.04 -4.97 -13.28
C CYS A 9 -48.82 -6.27 -13.58
N LEU A 10 -49.71 -6.60 -12.62
CA LEU A 10 -51.13 -6.97 -12.77
C LEU A 10 -51.58 -7.70 -14.06
N PHE A 11 -52.05 -8.95 -13.89
CA PHE A 11 -52.87 -9.66 -14.88
C PHE A 11 -54.36 -9.32 -14.71
N ILE A 12 -54.99 -8.85 -15.79
CA ILE A 12 -56.45 -8.81 -15.99
C ILE A 12 -56.78 -9.80 -17.11
N SER A 13 -57.71 -10.69 -16.83
CA SER A 13 -58.27 -11.70 -17.72
C SER A 13 -59.23 -11.10 -18.75
N ILE A 14 -59.17 -11.56 -20.00
CA ILE A 14 -60.25 -11.40 -20.98
C ILE A 14 -60.36 -12.68 -21.82
N THR A 15 -61.55 -13.28 -21.81
CA THR A 15 -62.00 -14.36 -22.69
C THR A 15 -62.65 -13.80 -23.95
N ALA A 16 -62.34 -14.37 -25.11
CA ALA A 16 -63.20 -14.31 -26.31
C ALA A 16 -62.76 -15.37 -27.33
N CYS A 17 -63.68 -16.23 -27.77
CA CYS A 17 -63.97 -16.40 -29.20
C CYS A 17 -65.31 -17.14 -29.37
N GLY A 18 -66.18 -16.60 -30.22
CA GLY A 18 -67.44 -17.20 -30.64
C GLY A 18 -67.54 -17.35 -32.16
N GLY A 19 -68.60 -18.05 -32.59
CA GLY A 19 -69.07 -18.19 -33.98
C GLY A 19 -68.79 -19.58 -34.56
N GLY A 20 -69.74 -20.37 -35.09
CA GLY A 20 -71.13 -20.15 -35.48
C GLY A 20 -71.36 -20.72 -36.89
N GLY A 21 -72.42 -21.51 -37.12
CA GLY A 21 -73.00 -21.72 -38.46
C GLY A 21 -73.33 -23.16 -38.92
N ASP A 22 -74.57 -23.58 -38.64
CA ASP A 22 -75.57 -24.35 -39.43
C ASP A 22 -75.17 -25.22 -40.65
N ALA A 23 -75.71 -26.46 -40.74
CA ALA A 23 -76.98 -26.74 -41.43
C ALA A 23 -77.24 -28.27 -41.67
N ASP A 24 -78.52 -28.64 -41.52
CA ASP A 24 -79.32 -29.66 -42.20
C ASP A 24 -79.22 -31.19 -41.91
N ASN A 25 -80.23 -31.62 -41.12
CA ASN A 25 -81.37 -32.48 -41.48
C ASN A 25 -81.21 -33.98 -41.85
N ASP A 26 -81.73 -34.80 -40.93
CA ASP A 26 -82.89 -35.72 -41.11
C ASP A 26 -82.68 -37.24 -40.97
N SER A 27 -83.64 -37.81 -40.22
CA SER A 27 -84.18 -39.18 -40.24
C SER A 27 -83.44 -40.39 -39.61
N SER A 28 -84.01 -40.77 -38.45
CA SER A 28 -84.50 -42.10 -38.05
C SER A 28 -83.58 -43.34 -37.95
N ASP A 29 -83.80 -44.01 -36.80
CA ASP A 29 -83.80 -45.45 -36.55
C ASP A 29 -82.52 -46.17 -36.07
N ASN A 30 -82.51 -46.34 -34.74
CA ASN A 30 -82.54 -47.61 -34.02
C ASN A 30 -81.27 -48.49 -33.92
N ASN A 31 -81.04 -48.86 -32.65
CA ASN A 31 -80.51 -50.12 -32.12
C ASN A 31 -79.00 -50.22 -31.75
N GLY A 32 -78.76 -50.17 -30.44
CA GLY A 32 -77.98 -51.18 -29.71
C GLY A 32 -76.45 -51.10 -29.71
N GLY A 33 -75.87 -50.65 -28.59
CA GLY A 33 -74.46 -50.87 -28.26
C GLY A 33 -74.14 -50.39 -26.84
N GLY A 34 -73.70 -51.29 -25.96
CA GLY A 34 -73.63 -51.09 -24.51
C GLY A 34 -72.71 -49.97 -24.03
N THR A 35 -73.06 -49.38 -22.89
CA THR A 35 -72.16 -48.52 -22.11
C THR A 35 -71.00 -49.37 -21.57
N PRO A 36 -69.73 -49.04 -21.88
CA PRO A 36 -68.59 -49.67 -21.20
C PRO A 36 -68.67 -49.33 -19.69
N PRO A 37 -68.16 -50.19 -18.80
CA PRO A 37 -67.96 -49.78 -17.41
C PRO A 37 -66.99 -48.59 -17.37
N PRO A 38 -67.06 -47.70 -16.37
CA PRO A 38 -66.14 -46.55 -16.30
C PRO A 38 -64.71 -47.08 -16.30
N THR A 39 -63.95 -46.73 -17.33
CA THR A 39 -62.53 -47.03 -17.42
C THR A 39 -61.82 -46.22 -16.33
N LEU A 40 -61.20 -46.91 -15.36
CA LEU A 40 -60.29 -46.31 -14.39
C LEU A 40 -59.15 -45.59 -15.14
N ALA A 41 -59.20 -44.27 -15.21
CA ALA A 41 -58.15 -43.42 -15.80
C ALA A 41 -57.14 -43.01 -14.73
N ALA A 42 -55.87 -42.88 -15.11
CA ALA A 42 -54.81 -42.37 -14.21
C ALA A 42 -54.94 -40.85 -14.03
N PRO A 43 -54.46 -40.26 -12.92
CA PRO A 43 -54.47 -38.81 -12.71
C PRO A 43 -53.79 -38.03 -13.83
N ASP A 44 -54.19 -36.80 -14.09
CA ASP A 44 -53.37 -35.86 -14.87
C ASP A 44 -52.46 -35.10 -13.91
N VAL A 45 -51.17 -35.05 -14.21
CA VAL A 45 -50.13 -34.40 -13.38
C VAL A 45 -49.34 -33.45 -14.28
N GLU A 46 -49.25 -32.18 -13.87
CA GLU A 46 -48.49 -31.14 -14.58
C GLU A 46 -47.64 -30.36 -13.56
N LEU A 47 -46.34 -30.25 -13.83
CA LEU A 47 -45.36 -29.55 -13.02
C LEU A 47 -44.96 -28.19 -13.59
N GLY A 48 -45.39 -27.86 -14.81
CA GLY A 48 -45.10 -26.60 -15.48
C GLY A 48 -43.77 -26.58 -16.24
N GLN A 49 -43.27 -25.38 -16.54
CA GLN A 49 -42.07 -25.18 -17.35
C GLN A 49 -40.78 -25.19 -16.53
N ASP A 50 -39.69 -25.62 -17.18
CA ASP A 50 -38.32 -25.62 -16.62
C ASP A 50 -37.96 -24.29 -15.92
N ILE A 51 -37.28 -24.41 -14.78
CA ILE A 51 -36.98 -23.29 -13.87
C ILE A 51 -35.50 -22.96 -13.91
N GLU A 52 -35.15 -21.67 -13.93
CA GLU A 52 -33.81 -21.19 -13.60
C GLU A 52 -33.86 -20.36 -12.31
N SER A 53 -32.98 -20.65 -11.35
CA SER A 53 -32.94 -19.97 -10.05
C SER A 53 -31.53 -19.97 -9.44
N TRP A 54 -31.30 -19.10 -8.45
CA TRP A 54 -30.08 -19.13 -7.66
C TRP A 54 -30.13 -20.23 -6.61
N ASN A 55 -29.04 -20.96 -6.45
CA ASN A 55 -28.93 -22.10 -5.53
C ASN A 55 -29.18 -21.73 -4.05
N HIS A 56 -28.90 -20.50 -3.63
CA HIS A 56 -29.12 -20.04 -2.26
C HIS A 56 -30.59 -19.72 -1.94
N LEU A 57 -31.47 -19.65 -2.94
CA LEU A 57 -32.90 -19.38 -2.75
C LEU A 57 -33.69 -20.69 -2.66
N PRO A 58 -34.65 -20.82 -1.74
CA PRO A 58 -35.55 -21.97 -1.72
C PRO A 58 -36.43 -21.95 -2.98
N ILE A 59 -36.60 -23.12 -3.60
CA ILE A 59 -37.45 -23.28 -4.79
C ILE A 59 -38.70 -24.03 -4.39
N THR A 60 -39.87 -23.42 -4.61
CA THR A 60 -41.17 -24.05 -4.35
C THR A 60 -41.78 -24.48 -5.67
N LEU A 61 -42.08 -25.77 -5.80
CA LEU A 61 -42.86 -26.34 -6.88
C LEU A 61 -44.26 -26.67 -6.38
N SER A 62 -45.26 -26.42 -7.22
CA SER A 62 -46.65 -26.79 -6.97
C SER A 62 -47.15 -27.62 -8.13
N ALA A 63 -47.66 -28.81 -7.85
CA ALA A 63 -48.20 -29.70 -8.87
C ALA A 63 -49.69 -29.40 -9.11
N GLU A 64 -50.09 -29.27 -10.37
CA GLU A 64 -51.48 -29.30 -10.77
C GLU A 64 -51.90 -30.74 -11.00
N VAL A 65 -52.86 -31.22 -10.20
CA VAL A 65 -53.31 -32.62 -10.23
C VAL A 65 -54.82 -32.68 -10.42
N SER A 66 -55.26 -33.37 -11.46
CA SER A 66 -56.68 -33.69 -11.70
C SER A 66 -56.94 -35.18 -11.49
N LEU A 67 -57.88 -35.50 -10.60
CA LEU A 67 -58.26 -36.88 -10.30
C LEU A 67 -59.53 -37.27 -11.06
N HIS A 68 -59.50 -38.44 -11.70
CA HIS A 68 -60.64 -39.01 -12.42
C HIS A 68 -61.40 -40.06 -11.61
N ASN A 69 -60.87 -40.43 -10.42
CA ASN A 69 -61.45 -41.39 -9.49
C ASN A 69 -61.69 -40.71 -8.12
N GLU A 70 -62.81 -41.03 -7.45
CA GLU A 70 -63.13 -40.47 -6.13
C GLU A 70 -62.10 -40.90 -5.07
N GLY A 71 -61.52 -39.95 -4.32
CA GLY A 71 -60.58 -40.21 -3.23
C GLY A 71 -59.45 -39.18 -3.15
N GLU A 72 -58.48 -39.46 -2.27
CA GLU A 72 -57.27 -38.63 -2.11
C GLU A 72 -56.11 -39.18 -2.95
N ALA A 73 -55.26 -38.28 -3.44
CA ALA A 73 -54.04 -38.61 -4.18
C ALA A 73 -52.84 -38.84 -3.25
N LYS A 74 -51.99 -39.81 -3.59
CA LYS A 74 -50.68 -39.99 -2.97
C LYS A 74 -49.59 -39.40 -3.87
N TYR A 75 -48.80 -38.49 -3.31
CA TYR A 75 -47.70 -37.81 -4.00
C TYR A 75 -46.37 -38.45 -3.64
N GLN A 76 -45.48 -38.56 -4.62
CA GLN A 76 -44.11 -39.02 -4.41
C GLN A 76 -43.15 -38.27 -5.32
N TRP A 77 -42.49 -37.27 -4.75
CA TRP A 77 -41.40 -36.54 -5.40
C TRP A 77 -40.08 -37.30 -5.32
N ARG A 78 -39.25 -37.18 -6.35
CA ARG A 78 -37.86 -37.66 -6.34
C ARG A 78 -36.95 -36.85 -7.26
N ILE A 79 -35.66 -36.86 -6.93
CA ILE A 79 -34.61 -36.39 -7.85
C ILE A 79 -34.30 -37.52 -8.82
N VAL A 80 -34.45 -37.26 -10.13
CA VAL A 80 -34.15 -38.19 -11.21
C VAL A 80 -32.66 -38.15 -11.56
N SER A 81 -32.10 -36.95 -11.66
CA SER A 81 -30.68 -36.71 -11.95
C SER A 81 -30.24 -35.36 -11.40
N GLY A 82 -28.95 -35.23 -11.10
CA GLY A 82 -28.37 -34.01 -10.51
C GLY A 82 -27.87 -34.25 -9.08
N PRO A 83 -27.39 -33.18 -8.41
CA PRO A 83 -26.90 -33.29 -7.05
C PRO A 83 -28.04 -33.62 -6.07
N GLN A 84 -27.69 -34.30 -4.98
CA GLN A 84 -28.63 -34.49 -3.87
C GLN A 84 -28.81 -33.16 -3.14
N VAL A 85 -30.07 -32.76 -2.97
CA VAL A 85 -30.47 -31.53 -2.29
C VAL A 85 -31.58 -31.86 -1.29
N ALA A 86 -31.74 -31.04 -0.26
CA ALA A 86 -32.77 -31.28 0.74
C ALA A 86 -34.15 -31.01 0.13
N LEU A 87 -35.07 -31.96 0.32
CA LEU A 87 -36.46 -31.88 -0.12
C LEU A 87 -37.37 -31.81 1.10
N SER A 88 -38.39 -30.96 1.06
CA SER A 88 -39.46 -30.96 2.06
C SER A 88 -40.83 -30.86 1.38
N GLY A 89 -41.82 -31.60 1.88
CA GLY A 89 -43.11 -31.75 1.21
C GLY A 89 -43.11 -32.79 0.07
N ASP A 90 -42.14 -33.70 0.05
CA ASP A 90 -41.95 -34.74 -0.98
C ASP A 90 -43.08 -35.77 -1.07
N THR A 91 -44.01 -35.77 -0.10
CA THR A 91 -45.26 -36.54 -0.13
C THR A 91 -46.52 -35.67 -0.22
N SER A 92 -46.39 -34.43 -0.71
CA SER A 92 -47.51 -33.48 -0.86
C SER A 92 -47.57 -32.87 -2.28
N SER A 93 -48.62 -32.09 -2.57
CA SER A 93 -48.73 -31.37 -3.84
C SER A 93 -47.73 -30.23 -4.01
N ASN A 94 -47.06 -29.81 -2.93
CA ASN A 94 -46.02 -28.78 -2.96
C ASN A 94 -44.67 -29.35 -2.52
N LEU A 95 -43.62 -29.10 -3.30
CA LEU A 95 -42.25 -29.47 -2.97
C LEU A 95 -41.42 -28.22 -2.74
N VAL A 96 -40.68 -28.16 -1.64
CA VAL A 96 -39.63 -27.16 -1.43
C VAL A 96 -38.28 -27.82 -1.57
N ILE A 97 -37.44 -27.26 -2.44
CA ILE A 97 -36.08 -27.70 -2.73
C ILE A 97 -35.12 -26.69 -2.11
N ASP A 98 -34.23 -27.14 -1.24
CA ASP A 98 -33.14 -26.36 -0.66
C ASP A 98 -31.80 -26.79 -1.26
N ALA A 99 -31.29 -25.95 -2.15
CA ALA A 99 -30.01 -26.12 -2.85
C ALA A 99 -28.88 -25.24 -2.27
N SER A 100 -29.07 -24.65 -1.08
CA SER A 100 -28.14 -23.66 -0.50
C SER A 100 -26.76 -24.23 -0.15
N SER A 101 -26.64 -25.56 -0.11
CA SER A 101 -25.37 -26.27 0.09
C SER A 101 -24.50 -26.37 -1.16
N LEU A 102 -25.06 -26.13 -2.35
CA LEU A 102 -24.30 -26.16 -3.60
C LEU A 102 -23.35 -24.97 -3.70
N ILE A 103 -22.15 -25.21 -4.22
CA ILE A 103 -21.10 -24.20 -4.36
C ILE A 103 -20.74 -23.88 -5.82
N GLU A 104 -21.44 -24.50 -6.76
CA GLU A 104 -21.27 -24.37 -8.21
C GLU A 104 -22.64 -24.42 -8.91
N ASP A 105 -22.69 -24.03 -10.19
CA ASP A 105 -23.85 -24.22 -11.05
C ASP A 105 -24.21 -25.71 -11.12
N ALA A 106 -25.51 -26.03 -11.11
CA ALA A 106 -26.00 -27.40 -11.19
C ALA A 106 -27.24 -27.51 -12.08
N GLN A 107 -27.46 -28.71 -12.60
CA GLN A 107 -28.70 -29.08 -13.29
C GLN A 107 -29.36 -30.20 -12.48
N LEU A 108 -30.62 -29.98 -12.12
CA LEU A 108 -31.44 -30.91 -11.35
C LEU A 108 -32.65 -31.29 -12.20
N LYS A 109 -32.98 -32.58 -12.24
CA LYS A 109 -34.25 -33.06 -12.78
C LYS A 109 -35.05 -33.70 -11.67
N VAL A 110 -36.27 -33.23 -11.46
CA VAL A 110 -37.21 -33.78 -10.47
C VAL A 110 -38.38 -34.44 -11.17
N ALA A 111 -38.94 -35.47 -10.54
CA ALA A 111 -40.16 -36.12 -10.98
C ALA A 111 -41.17 -36.18 -9.84
N LEU A 112 -42.44 -35.96 -10.17
CA LEU A 112 -43.55 -36.26 -9.28
C LEU A 112 -44.33 -37.43 -9.86
N ASN A 113 -44.44 -38.51 -9.09
CA ASN A 113 -45.39 -39.58 -9.37
C ASN A 113 -46.62 -39.41 -8.45
N VAL A 114 -47.82 -39.34 -9.04
CA VAL A 114 -49.09 -39.25 -8.30
C VAL A 114 -49.89 -40.52 -8.51
N THR A 115 -50.37 -41.12 -7.42
CA THR A 115 -51.21 -42.32 -7.45
C THR A 115 -52.57 -42.05 -6.83
N ASP A 116 -53.65 -42.41 -7.52
CA ASP A 116 -55.01 -42.26 -7.01
C ASP A 116 -55.45 -43.43 -6.11
N SER A 117 -56.66 -43.32 -5.56
CA SER A 117 -57.32 -44.32 -4.73
C SER A 117 -57.58 -45.65 -5.44
N ALA A 118 -57.60 -45.67 -6.78
CA ALA A 118 -57.77 -46.86 -7.61
C ALA A 118 -56.43 -47.53 -7.98
N GLY A 119 -55.31 -46.99 -7.51
CA GLY A 119 -53.96 -47.52 -7.76
C GLY A 119 -53.42 -47.22 -9.15
N LYS A 120 -53.99 -46.24 -9.88
CA LYS A 120 -53.45 -45.73 -11.14
C LYS A 120 -52.48 -44.60 -10.86
N SER A 121 -51.39 -44.55 -11.63
CA SER A 121 -50.33 -43.55 -11.44
C SER A 121 -49.99 -42.82 -12.72
N SER A 122 -49.62 -41.55 -12.59
CA SER A 122 -49.05 -40.71 -13.64
C SER A 122 -47.83 -39.98 -13.10
N GLU A 123 -46.88 -39.72 -13.98
CA GLU A 123 -45.64 -39.03 -13.64
C GLU A 123 -45.39 -37.88 -14.60
N ASP A 124 -44.92 -36.77 -14.04
CA ASP A 124 -44.37 -35.66 -14.80
C ASP A 124 -43.00 -35.25 -14.25
N GLN A 125 -42.19 -34.62 -15.09
CA GLN A 125 -40.79 -34.28 -14.81
C GLN A 125 -40.47 -32.84 -15.19
N LEU A 126 -39.60 -32.21 -14.39
CA LEU A 126 -39.20 -30.81 -14.54
C LEU A 126 -37.67 -30.68 -14.44
N ASN A 127 -37.05 -29.88 -15.33
CA ASN A 127 -35.65 -29.50 -15.18
C ASN A 127 -35.52 -28.17 -14.42
N ILE A 128 -34.48 -28.10 -13.58
CA ILE A 128 -34.14 -26.94 -12.77
C ILE A 128 -32.66 -26.62 -12.98
N SER A 129 -32.40 -25.46 -13.57
CA SER A 129 -31.08 -24.86 -13.76
C SER A 129 -30.74 -24.02 -12.53
N LEU A 130 -29.83 -24.50 -11.70
CA LEU A 130 -29.36 -23.81 -10.49
C LEU A 130 -28.08 -23.05 -10.79
N LYS A 131 -28.08 -21.74 -10.54
CA LYS A 131 -26.93 -20.87 -10.71
C LYS A 131 -26.27 -20.54 -9.38
N ASP A 132 -24.95 -20.41 -9.37
CA ASP A 132 -24.18 -20.01 -8.20
C ASP A 132 -23.78 -18.53 -8.25
N GLN A 133 -24.42 -17.72 -7.40
CA GLN A 133 -24.25 -16.27 -7.43
C GLN A 133 -22.84 -15.82 -7.01
N ILE A 134 -22.22 -16.53 -6.05
CA ILE A 134 -20.85 -16.25 -5.62
C ILE A 134 -19.85 -16.55 -6.75
N SER A 135 -20.00 -17.67 -7.47
CA SER A 135 -19.15 -17.99 -8.63
C SER A 135 -19.32 -16.98 -9.76
N ALA A 136 -20.55 -16.49 -9.99
CA ALA A 136 -20.79 -15.40 -10.92
C ALA A 136 -20.06 -14.11 -10.48
N ALA A 137 -20.12 -13.77 -9.19
CA ALA A 137 -19.42 -12.62 -8.62
C ALA A 137 -17.90 -12.70 -8.81
N ILE A 138 -17.29 -13.87 -8.58
CA ILE A 138 -15.85 -14.12 -8.78
C ILE A 138 -15.46 -13.99 -10.24
N LYS A 139 -16.31 -14.46 -11.16
CA LYS A 139 -16.03 -14.39 -12.60
C LYS A 139 -16.14 -12.97 -13.13
N LEU A 140 -17.07 -12.18 -12.61
CA LEU A 140 -17.33 -10.82 -13.07
C LEU A 140 -16.52 -9.76 -12.29
N GLY A 141 -16.08 -10.08 -11.07
CA GLY A 141 -15.58 -9.10 -10.12
C GLY A 141 -16.66 -8.13 -9.66
N ASP A 142 -17.94 -8.52 -9.63
CA ASP A 142 -19.05 -7.65 -9.22
C ASP A 142 -19.50 -7.97 -7.78
N PRO A 143 -19.21 -7.10 -6.80
CA PRO A 143 -19.57 -7.35 -5.41
C PRO A 143 -21.09 -7.23 -5.13
N LYS A 144 -21.87 -6.64 -6.04
CA LYS A 144 -23.34 -6.62 -5.88
C LYS A 144 -23.95 -8.01 -5.85
N LEU A 145 -23.26 -8.99 -6.44
CA LEU A 145 -23.67 -10.39 -6.47
C LEU A 145 -23.37 -11.16 -5.17
N VAL A 146 -22.65 -10.57 -4.22
CA VAL A 146 -22.39 -11.18 -2.89
C VAL A 146 -23.06 -10.43 -1.73
N SER A 147 -23.82 -9.38 -2.01
CA SER A 147 -24.59 -8.66 -1.01
C SER A 147 -25.59 -9.60 -0.34
N GLY A 148 -25.52 -9.75 0.98
CA GLY A 148 -26.34 -10.69 1.74
C GLY A 148 -25.85 -12.15 1.71
N LEU A 149 -24.71 -12.42 1.06
CA LEU A 149 -24.05 -13.72 0.99
C LEU A 149 -22.68 -13.73 1.71
N GLU A 150 -22.38 -12.73 2.53
CA GLU A 150 -21.09 -12.56 3.20
C GLU A 150 -20.72 -13.76 4.06
N SER A 151 -21.69 -14.34 4.79
CA SER A 151 -21.46 -15.54 5.61
C SER A 151 -21.06 -16.75 4.76
N GLN A 152 -21.72 -16.95 3.62
CA GLN A 152 -21.40 -18.03 2.67
C GLN A 152 -20.03 -17.80 2.03
N LEU A 153 -19.70 -16.55 1.70
CA LEU A 153 -18.41 -16.16 1.13
C LEU A 153 -17.25 -16.42 2.12
N ILE A 154 -17.44 -16.06 3.40
CA ILE A 154 -16.47 -16.35 4.48
C ILE A 154 -16.29 -17.86 4.63
N LYS A 155 -17.38 -18.64 4.63
CA LYS A 155 -17.31 -20.12 4.70
C LYS A 155 -16.52 -20.71 3.54
N ARG A 156 -16.74 -20.25 2.30
CA ARG A 156 -15.96 -20.70 1.13
C ARG A 156 -14.48 -20.33 1.23
N SER A 157 -14.19 -19.14 1.76
CA SER A 157 -12.82 -18.68 1.97
C SER A 157 -12.08 -19.54 2.99
N LEU A 158 -12.71 -19.85 4.13
CA LEU A 158 -12.15 -20.74 5.15
C LEU A 158 -11.99 -22.18 4.63
N ASN A 159 -12.99 -22.70 3.92
CA ASN A 159 -12.90 -24.02 3.30
C ASN A 159 -11.74 -24.11 2.29
N PHE A 160 -11.50 -23.05 1.50
CA PHE A 160 -10.34 -23.00 0.60
C PHE A 160 -9.02 -23.10 1.38
N ILE A 161 -8.89 -22.34 2.48
CA ILE A 161 -7.70 -22.38 3.33
C ILE A 161 -7.50 -23.77 3.94
N ASP A 162 -8.57 -24.38 4.43
CA ASP A 162 -8.52 -25.71 5.03
C ASP A 162 -8.15 -26.79 4.00
N LEU A 163 -8.70 -26.73 2.79
CA LEU A 163 -8.34 -27.63 1.69
C LEU A 163 -6.86 -27.47 1.30
N TYR A 164 -6.37 -26.23 1.17
CA TYR A 164 -4.95 -25.97 0.90
C TYR A 164 -4.04 -26.57 1.99
N ARG A 165 -4.40 -26.39 3.26
CA ARG A 165 -3.65 -26.93 4.41
C ARG A 165 -3.71 -28.46 4.46
N GLN A 166 -4.86 -29.06 4.19
CA GLN A 166 -5.05 -30.51 4.16
C GLN A 166 -4.26 -31.14 3.02
N ASP A 167 -4.31 -30.56 1.82
CA ASP A 167 -3.52 -31.03 0.67
C ASP A 167 -2.02 -30.92 0.94
N ASN A 168 -1.56 -29.84 1.57
CA ASN A 168 -0.17 -29.72 2.01
C ASN A 168 0.21 -30.82 3.02
N ALA A 169 -0.65 -31.06 4.02
CA ALA A 169 -0.43 -32.10 5.01
C ALA A 169 -0.40 -33.51 4.39
N HIS A 170 -1.31 -33.82 3.45
CA HIS A 170 -1.31 -35.09 2.72
C HIS A 170 -0.07 -35.25 1.84
N PHE A 171 0.34 -34.18 1.15
CA PHE A 171 1.57 -34.15 0.38
C PHE A 171 2.78 -34.48 1.28
N LEU A 172 2.94 -33.78 2.41
CA LEU A 172 4.04 -34.01 3.33
C LEU A 172 3.98 -35.39 3.99
N GLN A 173 2.78 -35.91 4.26
CA GLN A 173 2.60 -37.28 4.77
C GLN A 173 3.14 -38.32 3.79
N SER A 174 2.94 -38.12 2.47
CA SER A 174 3.44 -39.04 1.44
C SER A 174 4.97 -39.12 1.38
N ILE A 175 5.67 -38.05 1.80
CA ILE A 175 7.13 -37.95 1.80
C ILE A 175 7.72 -38.39 3.14
N TYR A 176 7.21 -37.80 4.23
CA TYR A 176 7.82 -37.92 5.55
C TYR A 176 7.23 -39.06 6.36
N GLN A 177 5.97 -39.43 6.14
CA GLN A 177 5.22 -40.37 6.97
C GLN A 177 5.28 -39.95 8.46
N GLY A 178 6.11 -40.63 9.28
CA GLY A 178 6.37 -40.28 10.69
C GLY A 178 7.81 -39.83 10.97
N ASN A 179 8.63 -39.64 9.95
CA ASN A 179 10.04 -39.30 10.10
C ASN A 179 10.24 -37.84 10.51
N SER A 180 11.33 -37.59 11.22
CA SER A 180 11.80 -36.23 11.53
C SER A 180 12.30 -35.50 10.29
N ILE A 181 12.20 -34.17 10.29
CA ILE A 181 12.74 -33.29 9.25
C ILE A 181 14.00 -32.62 9.80
N ARG A 182 15.16 -33.19 9.48
CA ARG A 182 16.47 -32.63 9.83
C ARG A 182 17.22 -32.24 8.57
N TYR A 183 17.51 -30.95 8.44
CA TYR A 183 18.17 -30.39 7.27
C TYR A 183 18.98 -29.16 7.66
N ASP A 184 20.30 -29.23 7.47
CA ASP A 184 21.22 -28.13 7.69
C ASP A 184 22.02 -27.86 6.40
N SER A 185 21.73 -26.73 5.78
CA SER A 185 22.40 -26.29 4.56
C SER A 185 23.54 -25.30 4.82
N GLY A 186 23.81 -24.98 6.10
CA GLY A 186 24.78 -23.99 6.50
C GLY A 186 24.50 -22.58 5.96
N GLN A 187 25.49 -21.70 6.07
CA GLN A 187 25.42 -20.31 5.60
C GLN A 187 25.48 -20.16 4.07
N HIS A 188 25.90 -21.22 3.37
CA HIS A 188 26.17 -21.23 1.93
C HIS A 188 24.96 -21.73 1.12
N SER A 189 23.78 -21.23 1.43
CA SER A 189 22.52 -21.68 0.84
C SER A 189 21.54 -20.54 0.54
N GLN A 190 20.55 -20.85 -0.31
CA GLN A 190 19.45 -19.98 -0.68
C GLN A 190 18.11 -20.47 -0.12
N MET A 191 17.09 -19.62 -0.17
CA MET A 191 15.74 -19.93 0.27
C MET A 191 14.77 -19.91 -0.91
N ILE A 192 13.90 -20.89 -0.96
CA ILE A 192 12.81 -20.95 -1.92
C ILE A 192 11.67 -20.05 -1.44
N ARG A 193 11.08 -19.29 -2.35
CA ARG A 193 9.94 -18.42 -2.10
C ARG A 193 8.70 -18.98 -2.80
N LEU A 194 7.63 -19.12 -2.03
CA LEU A 194 6.32 -19.62 -2.44
C LEU A 194 5.28 -18.50 -2.56
N ASN A 195 5.72 -17.29 -2.94
CA ASN A 195 4.92 -16.07 -2.88
C ASN A 195 3.60 -16.14 -3.66
N GLN A 196 3.42 -17.13 -4.53
CA GLN A 196 2.24 -17.32 -5.37
C GLN A 196 1.52 -18.66 -5.14
N ALA A 197 2.00 -19.50 -4.22
CA ALA A 197 1.55 -20.89 -4.10
C ALA A 197 0.05 -21.01 -3.83
N ALA A 198 -0.46 -20.28 -2.83
CA ALA A 198 -1.88 -20.26 -2.51
C ALA A 198 -2.73 -19.57 -3.59
N HIS A 199 -2.15 -18.69 -4.41
CA HIS A 199 -2.88 -18.00 -5.46
C HIS A 199 -3.18 -18.93 -6.63
N TYR A 200 -2.27 -19.83 -7.01
CA TYR A 200 -2.52 -20.77 -8.11
C TYR A 200 -3.25 -22.06 -7.67
N TYR A 201 -3.59 -22.21 -6.39
CA TYR A 201 -4.35 -23.37 -5.91
C TYR A 201 -5.85 -23.27 -6.33
N PRO A 202 -6.48 -24.36 -6.78
CA PRO A 202 -5.97 -25.75 -6.84
C PRO A 202 -5.30 -26.14 -8.18
N GLN A 203 -5.22 -25.24 -9.16
CA GLN A 203 -4.67 -25.54 -10.49
C GLN A 203 -3.18 -25.91 -10.45
N SER A 204 -2.43 -25.28 -9.55
CA SER A 204 -1.05 -25.62 -9.20
C SER A 204 -0.97 -25.85 -7.68
N LYS A 205 -0.57 -27.06 -7.28
CA LYS A 205 -0.44 -27.43 -5.87
C LYS A 205 1.01 -27.26 -5.42
N SER A 206 1.36 -26.04 -5.04
CA SER A 206 2.69 -25.68 -4.57
C SER A 206 2.75 -25.62 -3.05
N PHE A 207 3.66 -26.38 -2.45
CA PHE A 207 3.79 -26.53 -1.01
C PHE A 207 5.24 -26.42 -0.56
N GLU A 208 5.42 -25.99 0.68
CA GLU A 208 6.71 -26.07 1.33
C GLU A 208 7.08 -27.53 1.58
N LEU A 209 8.35 -27.86 1.39
CA LEU A 209 8.88 -29.19 1.67
C LEU A 209 9.72 -29.17 2.95
N ILE A 210 10.55 -28.13 3.13
CA ILE A 210 11.40 -27.96 4.31
C ILE A 210 11.34 -26.50 4.73
N ARG A 211 10.82 -26.24 5.93
CA ARG A 211 10.93 -24.95 6.62
C ARG A 211 11.93 -25.08 7.77
N GLY A 212 12.81 -24.10 7.94
CA GLY A 212 13.67 -23.99 9.12
C GLY A 212 12.89 -23.54 10.35
N ASN A 213 13.44 -23.75 11.55
CA ASN A 213 12.81 -23.32 12.79
C ASN A 213 12.68 -21.79 12.88
N GLY A 214 13.53 -21.04 12.19
CA GLY A 214 13.42 -19.58 12.00
C GLY A 214 12.43 -19.15 10.91
N GLY A 215 11.76 -20.10 10.26
CA GLY A 215 10.68 -19.85 9.31
C GLY A 215 11.11 -19.72 7.84
N ARG A 216 12.38 -19.95 7.51
CA ARG A 216 12.86 -19.91 6.11
C ARG A 216 12.56 -21.19 5.38
N ILE A 217 12.19 -21.10 4.11
CA ILE A 217 11.85 -22.28 3.30
C ILE A 217 13.09 -22.68 2.49
N PHE A 218 13.64 -23.85 2.80
CA PHE A 218 14.84 -24.40 2.15
C PHE A 218 14.52 -25.27 0.96
N ALA A 219 13.32 -25.85 0.93
CA ALA A 219 12.85 -26.62 -0.20
C ALA A 219 11.34 -26.49 -0.35
N ALA A 220 10.87 -26.63 -1.59
CA ALA A 220 9.46 -26.64 -1.92
C ALA A 220 9.18 -27.62 -3.06
N ALA A 221 7.91 -28.01 -3.22
CA ALA A 221 7.45 -28.90 -4.27
C ALA A 221 6.12 -28.44 -4.85
N SER A 222 5.90 -28.72 -6.13
CA SER A 222 4.70 -28.30 -6.86
C SER A 222 4.17 -29.45 -7.72
N ASP A 223 2.87 -29.69 -7.73
CA ASP A 223 2.21 -30.39 -8.84
C ASP A 223 1.57 -29.34 -9.75
N LYS A 224 2.16 -29.13 -10.92
CA LYS A 224 1.73 -28.13 -11.89
C LYS A 224 1.28 -28.83 -13.17
N ASN A 225 -0.02 -28.87 -13.40
CA ASN A 225 -0.63 -29.56 -14.55
C ASN A 225 -0.19 -31.03 -14.70
N GLY A 226 0.07 -31.72 -13.58
CA GLY A 226 0.54 -33.11 -13.55
C GLY A 226 2.06 -33.27 -13.65
N GLN A 227 2.83 -32.19 -13.84
CA GLN A 227 4.28 -32.22 -13.69
C GLN A 227 4.63 -32.02 -12.22
N ARG A 228 5.21 -33.04 -11.59
CA ARG A 228 5.70 -32.95 -10.21
C ARG A 228 7.10 -32.37 -10.17
N ASN A 229 7.26 -31.27 -9.45
CA ASN A 229 8.51 -30.56 -9.34
C ASN A 229 8.94 -30.42 -7.87
N ALA A 230 10.23 -30.32 -7.64
CA ALA A 230 10.78 -29.92 -6.35
C ALA A 230 12.04 -29.07 -6.53
N ALA A 231 12.29 -28.18 -5.59
CA ALA A 231 13.44 -27.28 -5.60
C ALA A 231 14.09 -27.24 -4.23
N PHE A 232 15.42 -27.31 -4.21
CA PHE A 232 16.23 -27.15 -3.01
C PHE A 232 17.13 -25.92 -3.12
N GLY A 233 17.24 -25.20 -2.00
CA GLY A 233 18.15 -24.07 -1.81
C GLY A 233 19.64 -24.43 -1.80
N THR A 234 19.99 -25.72 -1.97
CA THR A 234 21.35 -26.24 -2.17
C THR A 234 21.35 -27.50 -3.04
N ASP A 235 22.53 -27.94 -3.44
CA ASP A 235 22.79 -29.29 -3.99
C ASP A 235 22.76 -30.36 -2.88
N ILE A 236 21.54 -30.79 -2.50
CA ILE A 236 21.34 -31.76 -1.40
C ILE A 236 21.91 -33.15 -1.72
N ILE A 237 21.89 -33.57 -2.98
CA ILE A 237 22.43 -34.87 -3.39
C ILE A 237 23.95 -34.90 -3.20
N SER A 238 24.65 -33.87 -3.67
CA SER A 238 26.09 -33.77 -3.41
C SER A 238 26.41 -33.67 -1.93
N SER A 239 25.58 -32.99 -1.13
CA SER A 239 25.72 -32.94 0.33
C SER A 239 25.67 -34.35 0.95
N MET A 240 24.65 -35.14 0.61
CA MET A 240 24.49 -36.52 1.11
C MET A 240 25.63 -37.44 0.66
N GLN A 241 26.06 -37.33 -0.60
CA GLN A 241 27.20 -38.11 -1.11
C GLN A 241 28.51 -37.83 -0.36
N GLN A 242 28.64 -36.65 0.25
CA GLN A 242 29.80 -36.25 1.05
C GLN A 242 29.64 -36.56 2.54
N GLY A 243 28.55 -37.19 2.95
CA GLY A 243 28.27 -37.55 4.34
C GLY A 243 27.52 -36.48 5.15
N ASN A 244 27.03 -35.40 4.53
CA ASN A 244 26.25 -34.35 5.19
C ASN A 244 24.75 -34.53 4.91
N ASN A 245 23.86 -34.13 5.83
CA ASN A 245 22.39 -34.29 5.69
C ASN A 245 21.92 -35.75 5.50
N LEU A 246 22.68 -36.75 5.99
CA LEU A 246 22.29 -38.16 5.87
C LEU A 246 20.96 -38.49 6.57
N ASP A 247 20.63 -37.77 7.64
CA ASP A 247 19.33 -37.88 8.34
C ASP A 247 18.13 -37.57 7.41
N TYR A 248 18.33 -36.81 6.33
CA TYR A 248 17.29 -36.49 5.36
C TYR A 248 17.18 -37.51 4.22
N GLN A 249 18.12 -38.47 4.11
CA GLN A 249 18.24 -39.32 2.93
C GLN A 249 16.97 -40.16 2.66
N GLU A 250 16.37 -40.74 3.69
CA GLU A 250 15.15 -41.54 3.52
C GLU A 250 13.95 -40.68 3.12
N ASN A 251 13.83 -39.47 3.66
CA ASN A 251 12.81 -38.51 3.23
C ASN A 251 13.02 -38.07 1.78
N PHE A 252 14.28 -37.90 1.35
CA PHE A 252 14.60 -37.59 -0.04
C PHE A 252 14.23 -38.72 -0.99
N LYS A 253 14.37 -40.00 -0.58
CA LYS A 253 13.84 -41.14 -1.35
C LYS A 253 12.31 -41.10 -1.46
N GLY A 254 11.62 -40.75 -0.38
CA GLY A 254 10.17 -40.50 -0.39
C GLY A 254 9.78 -39.40 -1.37
N LEU A 255 10.56 -38.30 -1.42
CA LEU A 255 10.37 -37.24 -2.42
C LEU A 255 10.58 -37.75 -3.85
N LEU A 256 11.61 -38.56 -4.12
CA LEU A 256 11.83 -39.13 -5.45
C LEU A 256 10.67 -40.03 -5.87
N ALA A 257 10.12 -40.83 -4.94
CA ALA A 257 8.95 -41.66 -5.18
C ALA A 257 7.72 -40.82 -5.52
N TRP A 258 7.51 -39.72 -4.78
CA TRP A 258 6.47 -38.74 -5.08
C TRP A 258 6.67 -38.09 -6.45
N LEU A 259 7.87 -37.60 -6.78
CA LEU A 259 8.15 -36.98 -8.08
C LEU A 259 7.82 -37.92 -9.24
N LEU A 260 8.19 -39.19 -9.12
CA LEU A 260 8.02 -40.22 -10.14
C LEU A 260 6.63 -40.88 -10.14
N ASP A 261 5.75 -40.53 -9.19
CA ASP A 261 4.44 -41.14 -8.97
C ASP A 261 4.45 -42.66 -8.89
N LYS A 262 5.46 -43.22 -8.21
CA LYS A 262 5.64 -44.67 -8.10
C LYS A 262 6.43 -45.04 -6.84
N GLU A 263 6.18 -46.22 -6.29
CA GLU A 263 7.06 -46.79 -5.28
C GLU A 263 8.41 -47.16 -5.92
N LEU A 264 9.51 -46.71 -5.31
CA LEU A 264 10.85 -46.94 -5.87
C LEU A 264 11.51 -48.16 -5.25
N ALA A 265 11.59 -49.23 -6.02
CA ALA A 265 12.41 -50.39 -5.70
C ALA A 265 13.82 -50.25 -6.31
N GLN A 266 14.84 -50.77 -5.62
CA GLN A 266 16.24 -50.69 -6.06
C GLN A 266 16.47 -51.32 -7.47
N ALA A 267 15.65 -52.30 -7.85
CA ALA A 267 15.76 -53.00 -9.13
C ALA A 267 15.06 -52.31 -10.32
N GLN A 268 14.33 -51.21 -10.10
CA GLN A 268 13.58 -50.53 -11.15
C GLN A 268 14.50 -49.67 -12.03
N THR A 269 14.33 -49.72 -13.35
CA THR A 269 15.05 -48.84 -14.28
C THR A 269 14.38 -47.47 -14.36
N GLN A 270 15.16 -46.40 -14.32
CA GLN A 270 14.74 -45.03 -14.62
C GLN A 270 15.82 -44.31 -15.43
N GLU A 271 15.40 -43.48 -16.36
CA GLU A 271 16.25 -42.59 -17.15
C GLU A 271 16.33 -41.21 -16.49
N VAL A 272 17.41 -40.96 -15.74
CA VAL A 272 17.68 -39.65 -15.13
C VAL A 272 18.51 -38.79 -16.08
N ARG A 273 18.06 -37.55 -16.32
CA ARG A 273 18.79 -36.57 -17.11
C ARG A 273 19.25 -35.42 -16.25
N LEU A 274 20.54 -35.09 -16.36
CA LEU A 274 21.16 -33.96 -15.68
C LEU A 274 21.22 -32.77 -16.65
N PHE A 275 20.83 -31.59 -16.18
CA PHE A 275 20.75 -30.38 -17.01
C PHE A 275 21.26 -29.15 -16.24
N LEU A 276 21.86 -28.19 -16.95
CA LEU A 276 22.38 -26.93 -16.36
C LEU A 276 23.26 -27.16 -15.12
N MET A 277 24.15 -28.15 -15.20
CA MET A 277 25.12 -28.49 -14.16
C MET A 277 26.37 -29.11 -14.80
N GLY A 278 27.48 -29.15 -14.05
CA GLY A 278 28.74 -29.68 -14.55
C GLY A 278 29.72 -30.04 -13.44
N GLY A 279 30.92 -30.47 -13.83
CA GLY A 279 32.03 -30.73 -12.91
C GLY A 279 31.73 -31.81 -11.86
N SER A 280 32.24 -31.61 -10.64
CA SER A 280 32.12 -32.60 -9.55
C SER A 280 30.68 -32.87 -9.11
N THR A 281 29.74 -31.94 -9.35
CA THR A 281 28.31 -32.14 -9.03
C THR A 281 27.73 -33.30 -9.83
N VAL A 282 28.02 -33.38 -11.14
CA VAL A 282 27.56 -34.47 -12.00
C VAL A 282 28.07 -35.81 -11.49
N SER A 283 29.37 -35.90 -11.17
CA SER A 283 29.97 -37.13 -10.64
C SER A 283 29.37 -37.55 -9.30
N ARG A 284 29.09 -36.59 -8.40
CA ARG A 284 28.51 -36.86 -7.08
C ARG A 284 27.06 -37.30 -7.16
N ILE A 285 26.25 -36.64 -7.99
CA ILE A 285 24.85 -37.04 -8.23
C ILE A 285 24.81 -38.44 -8.83
N THR A 286 25.64 -38.71 -9.85
CA THR A 286 25.72 -40.03 -10.49
C THR A 286 26.12 -41.12 -9.51
N ALA A 287 27.14 -40.87 -8.67
CA ALA A 287 27.60 -41.83 -7.67
C ALA A 287 26.55 -42.11 -6.58
N TRP A 288 25.85 -41.07 -6.11
CA TRP A 288 24.79 -41.21 -5.12
C TRP A 288 23.63 -42.03 -5.68
N ILE A 289 23.16 -41.71 -6.90
CA ILE A 289 22.09 -42.45 -7.58
C ILE A 289 22.50 -43.91 -7.77
N ALA A 290 23.70 -44.19 -8.28
CA ALA A 290 24.17 -45.56 -8.47
C ALA A 290 24.24 -46.37 -7.16
N THR A 291 24.53 -45.70 -6.03
CA THR A 291 24.57 -46.31 -4.70
C THR A 291 23.16 -46.65 -4.20
N GLN A 292 22.21 -45.74 -4.37
CA GLN A 292 20.83 -45.94 -3.87
C GLN A 292 19.96 -46.77 -4.82
N TYR A 293 20.18 -46.65 -6.14
CA TYR A 293 19.38 -47.23 -7.22
C TYR A 293 20.28 -47.72 -8.35
N SER A 294 20.79 -48.95 -8.23
CA SER A 294 21.81 -49.49 -9.13
C SER A 294 21.40 -49.61 -10.60
N ASN A 295 20.09 -49.64 -10.88
CA ASN A 295 19.54 -49.80 -12.23
C ASN A 295 19.11 -48.47 -12.87
N TRP A 296 19.34 -47.33 -12.22
CA TRP A 296 19.02 -46.02 -12.80
C TRP A 296 20.15 -45.55 -13.71
N ASN A 297 19.78 -45.14 -14.92
CA ASN A 297 20.71 -44.60 -15.90
C ASN A 297 20.78 -43.08 -15.79
N VAL A 298 21.98 -42.53 -15.55
CA VAL A 298 22.18 -41.09 -15.37
C VAL A 298 22.99 -40.54 -16.54
N THR A 299 22.40 -39.61 -17.30
CA THR A 299 23.06 -38.98 -18.46
C THR A 299 23.07 -37.46 -18.32
N LEU A 300 24.22 -36.82 -18.56
CA LEU A 300 24.32 -35.37 -18.67
C LEU A 300 23.89 -34.91 -20.07
N CYS A 301 22.95 -33.96 -20.13
CA CYS A 301 22.49 -33.36 -21.39
C CYS A 301 23.22 -32.03 -21.64
N ASP A 302 24.50 -32.08 -22.02
CA ASP A 302 25.38 -30.93 -22.27
C ASP A 302 25.65 -30.67 -23.77
N ASP A 303 25.42 -31.64 -24.65
CA ASP A 303 25.47 -31.43 -26.10
C ASP A 303 24.28 -30.61 -26.59
N LYS A 304 24.53 -29.33 -26.93
CA LYS A 304 23.53 -28.40 -27.46
C LYS A 304 22.78 -28.94 -28.69
N ALA A 305 23.42 -29.74 -29.55
CA ALA A 305 22.79 -30.27 -30.75
C ALA A 305 21.79 -31.41 -30.45
N ALA A 306 22.02 -32.16 -29.37
CA ALA A 306 21.19 -33.29 -28.94
C ALA A 306 20.40 -33.02 -27.64
N GLN A 307 20.41 -31.79 -27.15
CA GLN A 307 19.92 -31.46 -25.81
C GLN A 307 18.42 -31.75 -25.64
N SER A 308 17.60 -31.35 -26.61
CA SER A 308 16.16 -31.60 -26.58
C SER A 308 15.85 -33.10 -26.62
N SER A 309 16.51 -33.87 -27.50
CA SER A 309 16.30 -35.32 -27.58
C SER A 309 16.79 -36.05 -26.34
N CYS A 310 17.89 -35.57 -25.71
CA CYS A 310 18.39 -36.08 -24.44
C CYS A 310 17.36 -35.90 -23.30
N LEU A 311 16.81 -34.69 -23.15
CA LEU A 311 15.81 -34.38 -22.12
C LEU A 311 14.47 -35.10 -22.33
N ASN A 312 14.04 -35.29 -23.58
CA ASN A 312 12.78 -35.99 -23.91
C ASN A 312 12.78 -37.49 -23.56
N GLN A 313 13.94 -38.07 -23.22
CA GLN A 313 14.04 -39.46 -22.77
C GLN A 313 14.01 -39.59 -21.25
N ALA A 314 13.87 -38.49 -20.51
CA ALA A 314 13.94 -38.49 -19.06
C ALA A 314 12.66 -39.02 -18.42
N ASP A 315 12.82 -39.92 -17.45
CA ASP A 315 11.83 -40.18 -16.40
C ASP A 315 11.92 -39.15 -15.27
N LEU A 316 13.11 -38.56 -15.06
CA LEU A 316 13.36 -37.48 -14.10
C LEU A 316 14.45 -36.56 -14.65
N ILE A 317 14.19 -35.25 -14.65
CA ILE A 317 15.21 -34.24 -14.93
C ILE A 317 15.69 -33.65 -13.60
N ILE A 318 16.98 -33.74 -13.32
CA ILE A 318 17.63 -32.99 -12.24
C ILE A 318 18.36 -31.82 -12.88
N THR A 319 18.02 -30.61 -12.49
CA THR A 319 18.55 -29.39 -13.10
C THR A 319 19.20 -28.47 -12.08
N GLY A 320 20.23 -27.75 -12.49
CA GLY A 320 20.71 -26.56 -11.79
C GLY A 320 20.33 -25.29 -12.55
N SER A 321 21.19 -24.28 -12.43
CA SER A 321 21.18 -23.07 -13.25
C SER A 321 22.61 -22.66 -13.64
N ASN A 322 23.48 -23.64 -13.88
CA ASN A 322 24.86 -23.43 -14.28
C ASN A 322 25.06 -23.84 -15.76
N GLY A 323 25.22 -22.87 -16.65
CA GLY A 323 25.46 -23.11 -18.07
C GLY A 323 25.31 -21.85 -18.93
N ASP A 324 25.70 -21.97 -20.21
CA ASP A 324 25.77 -20.85 -21.16
C ASP A 324 24.54 -20.76 -22.09
N LEU A 325 23.42 -21.35 -21.70
CA LEU A 325 22.17 -21.24 -22.46
C LEU A 325 21.47 -19.93 -22.12
N SER A 326 20.79 -19.34 -23.10
CA SER A 326 19.94 -18.18 -22.84
C SER A 326 18.70 -18.59 -22.02
N GLU A 327 18.13 -17.66 -21.26
CA GLU A 327 16.89 -17.88 -20.50
C GLU A 327 15.75 -18.37 -21.41
N ARG A 328 15.70 -17.87 -22.65
CA ARG A 328 14.71 -18.27 -23.67
C ARG A 328 14.87 -19.73 -24.09
N ASP A 329 16.11 -20.17 -24.33
CA ASP A 329 16.38 -21.55 -24.75
C ASP A 329 16.05 -22.52 -23.62
N VAL A 330 16.43 -22.17 -22.38
CA VAL A 330 16.10 -22.97 -21.19
C VAL A 330 14.60 -23.05 -20.97
N SER A 331 13.88 -21.91 -21.06
CA SER A 331 12.42 -21.90 -20.95
C SER A 331 11.78 -22.81 -22.00
N THR A 332 12.25 -22.75 -23.27
CA THR A 332 11.74 -23.59 -24.36
C THR A 332 11.93 -25.09 -24.05
N LEU A 333 13.12 -25.49 -23.61
CA LEU A 333 13.42 -26.89 -23.28
C LEU A 333 12.60 -27.40 -22.09
N LEU A 334 12.47 -26.60 -21.03
CA LEU A 334 11.70 -26.97 -19.84
C LEU A 334 10.19 -26.96 -20.10
N THR A 335 9.69 -26.11 -21.01
CA THR A 335 8.28 -26.16 -21.45
C THR A 335 7.97 -27.49 -22.14
N SER A 336 8.88 -28.03 -22.97
CA SER A 336 8.68 -29.36 -23.57
C SER A 336 8.61 -30.46 -22.51
N ALA A 337 9.47 -30.41 -21.48
CA ALA A 337 9.41 -31.35 -20.36
C ALA A 337 8.09 -31.22 -19.58
N GLN A 338 7.61 -29.99 -19.37
CA GLN A 338 6.33 -29.74 -18.70
C GLN A 338 5.14 -30.27 -19.51
N GLN A 339 5.14 -30.13 -20.83
CA GLN A 339 4.10 -30.71 -21.70
C GLN A 339 4.07 -32.24 -21.63
N GLN A 340 5.23 -32.87 -21.45
CA GLN A 340 5.37 -34.32 -21.26
C GLN A 340 5.11 -34.75 -19.80
N LYS A 341 4.87 -33.79 -18.89
CA LYS A 341 4.72 -34.01 -17.45
C LYS A 341 5.94 -34.68 -16.82
N THR A 342 7.12 -34.52 -17.42
CA THR A 342 8.37 -35.08 -16.93
C THR A 342 8.76 -34.42 -15.60
N PRO A 343 8.90 -35.17 -14.50
CA PRO A 343 9.28 -34.62 -13.21
C PRO A 343 10.57 -33.81 -13.24
N LEU A 344 10.61 -32.69 -12.51
CA LEU A 344 11.74 -31.76 -12.49
C LEU A 344 12.23 -31.46 -11.07
N LEU A 345 13.50 -31.74 -10.81
CA LEU A 345 14.15 -31.51 -9.52
C LEU A 345 15.25 -30.46 -9.65
N TYR A 346 15.05 -29.27 -9.08
CA TYR A 346 16.02 -28.19 -9.07
C TYR A 346 16.96 -28.27 -7.87
N MET A 347 18.26 -28.18 -8.14
CA MET A 347 19.34 -28.11 -7.15
C MET A 347 20.06 -26.78 -7.28
N HIS A 348 20.08 -25.99 -6.21
CA HIS A 348 20.78 -24.71 -6.23
C HIS A 348 22.30 -24.88 -6.16
N LEU A 349 23.02 -24.31 -7.14
CA LEU A 349 24.47 -24.49 -7.33
C LEU A 349 25.31 -23.24 -7.02
N HIS A 350 24.69 -22.12 -6.62
CA HIS A 350 25.35 -20.80 -6.51
C HIS A 350 25.54 -20.34 -5.06
N SER A 351 25.67 -21.28 -4.12
CA SER A 351 25.84 -21.02 -2.69
C SER A 351 24.71 -20.15 -2.12
N TRP A 352 25.01 -18.99 -1.51
CA TRP A 352 24.01 -18.04 -1.04
C TRP A 352 23.53 -17.05 -2.12
N ASN A 353 24.14 -17.04 -3.30
CA ASN A 353 23.82 -16.09 -4.38
C ASN A 353 22.84 -16.71 -5.39
N SER A 354 22.46 -15.99 -6.43
CA SER A 354 21.71 -16.54 -7.56
C SER A 354 22.13 -15.86 -8.86
N VAL A 355 21.75 -16.46 -10.00
CA VAL A 355 21.94 -15.89 -11.33
C VAL A 355 20.57 -15.69 -11.98
N PRO A 356 20.43 -14.83 -13.01
CA PRO A 356 19.15 -14.62 -13.70
C PRO A 356 18.47 -15.92 -14.13
N LEU A 357 19.26 -16.86 -14.67
CA LEU A 357 18.78 -18.18 -15.08
C LEU A 357 18.14 -19.00 -13.94
N THR A 358 18.53 -18.76 -12.68
CA THR A 358 17.88 -19.39 -11.52
C THR A 358 16.40 -19.04 -11.43
N GLN A 359 16.04 -17.79 -11.72
CA GLN A 359 14.65 -17.34 -11.68
C GLN A 359 13.86 -17.95 -12.84
N THR A 360 14.47 -18.09 -14.02
CA THR A 360 13.87 -18.77 -15.18
C THR A 360 13.49 -20.21 -14.85
N VAL A 361 14.41 -20.98 -14.25
CA VAL A 361 14.16 -22.40 -13.93
C VAL A 361 13.14 -22.55 -12.81
N LEU A 362 13.28 -21.78 -11.72
CA LEU A 362 12.32 -21.83 -10.61
C LEU A 362 10.91 -21.34 -11.00
N GLY A 363 10.81 -20.34 -11.89
CA GLY A 363 9.54 -19.83 -12.38
C GLY A 363 8.71 -20.88 -13.11
N MET A 364 9.35 -21.86 -13.76
CA MET A 364 8.64 -23.00 -14.37
C MET A 364 7.88 -23.83 -13.33
N MET A 365 8.37 -23.85 -12.08
CA MET A 365 7.81 -24.55 -10.92
C MET A 365 6.92 -23.66 -10.02
N ASP A 366 6.59 -22.43 -10.43
CA ASP A 366 5.91 -21.41 -9.60
C ASP A 366 6.68 -21.01 -8.33
N PHE A 367 8.01 -21.14 -8.36
CA PHE A 367 8.91 -20.74 -7.28
C PHE A 367 9.75 -19.54 -7.67
N SER A 368 10.37 -18.91 -6.67
CA SER A 368 11.44 -17.95 -6.87
C SER A 368 12.46 -18.04 -5.73
N MET A 369 13.55 -17.29 -5.83
CA MET A 369 14.47 -17.07 -4.71
C MET A 369 14.98 -15.63 -4.72
N GLN A 370 15.88 -15.25 -3.82
CA GLN A 370 16.46 -13.90 -3.87
C GLN A 370 17.20 -13.69 -5.20
N GLY A 371 17.12 -12.49 -5.78
CA GLY A 371 17.86 -12.14 -6.99
C GLY A 371 19.39 -12.07 -6.75
N PRO A 372 20.18 -11.87 -7.82
CA PRO A 372 21.63 -11.77 -7.71
C PRO A 372 22.07 -10.74 -6.66
N GLY A 373 23.03 -11.11 -5.82
CA GLY A 373 23.51 -10.30 -4.68
C GLY A 373 22.73 -10.50 -3.38
N GLY A 374 21.69 -11.33 -3.38
CA GLY A 374 20.97 -11.70 -2.15
C GLY A 374 21.87 -12.43 -1.14
N PRO A 375 21.69 -12.19 0.18
CA PRO A 375 22.55 -12.79 1.21
C PRO A 375 22.24 -14.25 1.52
N GLY A 376 21.12 -14.80 1.03
CA GLY A 376 20.70 -16.15 1.36
C GLY A 376 20.67 -16.43 2.85
N ASN A 377 21.22 -17.59 3.23
CA ASN A 377 21.29 -18.03 4.62
C ASN A 377 22.51 -17.50 5.38
N PHE A 378 23.28 -16.56 4.81
CA PHE A 378 24.61 -16.21 5.31
C PHE A 378 24.60 -15.47 6.66
N PHE A 379 23.88 -14.34 6.77
CA PHE A 379 23.95 -13.45 7.94
C PHE A 379 23.05 -13.86 9.11
N SER A 380 22.05 -14.68 8.87
CA SER A 380 21.10 -15.13 9.90
C SER A 380 20.79 -16.59 9.60
N PRO A 381 21.72 -17.52 9.90
CA PRO A 381 21.57 -18.91 9.50
C PRO A 381 20.36 -19.54 10.19
N ASP A 382 19.53 -20.19 9.39
CA ASP A 382 18.42 -21.04 9.82
C ASP A 382 18.70 -22.49 9.39
N LYS A 383 18.02 -23.44 10.02
CA LYS A 383 18.05 -24.87 9.69
C LYS A 383 16.75 -25.52 10.13
N ALA A 384 16.44 -26.70 9.59
CA ALA A 384 15.27 -27.45 10.00
C ALA A 384 15.67 -28.56 10.99
N ASP A 385 15.04 -28.54 12.16
CA ASP A 385 15.03 -29.62 13.12
C ASP A 385 13.60 -29.75 13.67
N TRP A 386 12.80 -30.57 12.99
CA TRP A 386 11.41 -30.86 13.38
C TRP A 386 11.24 -32.34 13.70
N SER A 387 10.51 -32.61 14.78
CA SER A 387 10.17 -33.99 15.17
C SER A 387 9.28 -34.68 14.14
N SER A 388 8.46 -33.93 13.40
CA SER A 388 7.62 -34.42 12.30
C SER A 388 7.16 -33.28 11.40
N TYR A 389 6.56 -33.61 10.24
CA TYR A 389 5.97 -32.60 9.37
C TYR A 389 4.79 -31.86 10.01
N GLN A 390 4.01 -32.53 10.87
CA GLN A 390 2.91 -31.88 11.61
C GLN A 390 3.45 -30.80 12.55
N ALA A 391 4.56 -31.06 13.25
CA ALA A 391 5.20 -30.07 14.10
C ALA A 391 5.66 -28.83 13.28
N MET A 392 6.21 -29.05 12.09
CA MET A 392 6.59 -27.98 11.17
C MET A 392 5.39 -27.13 10.74
N LEU A 393 4.27 -27.77 10.33
CA LEU A 393 3.06 -27.06 9.91
C LEU A 393 2.38 -26.32 11.07
N THR A 394 2.32 -26.91 12.26
CA THR A 394 1.71 -26.29 13.45
C THR A 394 2.48 -25.05 13.92
N ALA A 395 3.80 -25.05 13.79
CA ALA A 395 4.61 -23.93 14.25
C ALA A 395 4.30 -22.62 13.50
N LYS A 396 3.92 -22.71 12.22
CA LYS A 396 3.48 -21.54 11.44
C LYS A 396 2.61 -21.99 10.26
N PRO A 397 1.29 -22.14 10.47
CA PRO A 397 0.36 -22.57 9.43
C PRO A 397 0.40 -21.63 8.22
N SER A 398 0.10 -22.17 7.03
CA SER A 398 -0.07 -21.35 5.82
C SER A 398 -1.36 -20.55 5.90
N LEU A 399 -1.40 -19.35 5.30
CA LEU A 399 -2.59 -18.49 5.23
C LEU A 399 -3.18 -18.15 6.62
N THR A 400 -2.31 -17.98 7.62
CA THR A 400 -2.72 -17.66 9.00
C THR A 400 -3.41 -16.30 9.08
N ASP A 401 -2.90 -15.30 8.35
CA ASP A 401 -3.39 -13.93 8.43
C ASP A 401 -4.82 -13.83 7.85
N GLU A 402 -5.08 -14.48 6.71
CA GLU A 402 -6.40 -14.57 6.11
C GLU A 402 -7.36 -15.38 6.99
N ALA A 403 -6.91 -16.55 7.49
CA ALA A 403 -7.73 -17.41 8.34
C ALA A 403 -8.12 -16.71 9.65
N LEU A 404 -7.22 -15.92 10.23
CA LEU A 404 -7.45 -15.17 11.46
C LEU A 404 -8.62 -14.20 11.29
N TRP A 405 -8.59 -13.37 10.25
CA TRP A 405 -9.64 -12.38 10.01
C TRP A 405 -10.95 -13.01 9.56
N LEU A 406 -10.90 -14.01 8.68
CA LEU A 406 -12.11 -14.71 8.25
C LEU A 406 -12.78 -15.46 9.41
N THR A 407 -12.00 -16.04 10.33
CA THR A 407 -12.54 -16.65 11.56
C THR A 407 -13.18 -15.61 12.47
N LEU A 408 -12.52 -14.47 12.70
CA LEU A 408 -13.09 -13.38 13.50
C LEU A 408 -14.44 -12.91 12.93
N LEU A 409 -14.53 -12.70 11.62
CA LEU A 409 -15.75 -12.27 10.95
C LEU A 409 -16.85 -13.36 10.95
N LYS A 410 -16.47 -14.63 10.93
CA LYS A 410 -17.40 -15.76 11.02
C LYS A 410 -17.99 -15.89 12.42
N GLU A 411 -17.13 -15.92 13.44
CA GLU A 411 -17.52 -16.19 14.83
C GLU A 411 -18.07 -14.95 15.53
N GLN A 412 -17.78 -13.75 15.02
CA GLN A 412 -18.22 -12.45 15.57
C GLN A 412 -17.92 -12.28 17.06
N SER A 413 -16.80 -12.86 17.49
CA SER A 413 -16.37 -12.90 18.89
C SER A 413 -14.90 -12.51 18.99
N PRO A 414 -14.58 -11.20 19.00
CA PRO A 414 -13.22 -10.75 19.20
C PRO A 414 -12.72 -11.13 20.60
N ASP A 415 -11.46 -11.54 20.68
CA ASP A 415 -10.73 -11.83 21.93
C ASP A 415 -10.09 -10.56 22.54
N PHE A 416 -10.57 -9.38 22.13
CA PHE A 416 -10.13 -8.07 22.57
C PHE A 416 -11.31 -7.11 22.75
N THR A 417 -11.08 -6.05 23.53
CA THR A 417 -12.05 -4.97 23.75
C THR A 417 -11.70 -3.76 22.88
N LEU A 418 -12.51 -3.51 21.84
CA LEU A 418 -12.27 -2.41 20.90
C LEU A 418 -12.16 -1.04 21.59
N ALA A 419 -12.98 -0.77 22.61
CA ALA A 419 -12.98 0.50 23.33
C ALA A 419 -11.64 0.87 23.97
N ASN A 420 -10.76 -0.11 24.25
CA ASN A 420 -9.42 0.15 24.79
C ASN A 420 -8.52 0.89 23.77
N CYS A 421 -8.88 0.89 22.48
CA CYS A 421 -8.18 1.64 21.45
C CYS A 421 -8.24 3.16 21.60
N ALA A 422 -9.16 3.70 22.41
CA ALA A 422 -9.17 5.13 22.73
C ALA A 422 -7.86 5.61 23.40
N THR A 423 -7.03 4.68 23.90
CA THR A 423 -5.71 4.99 24.47
C THR A 423 -4.59 4.14 23.89
N SER A 424 -4.64 2.81 24.01
CA SER A 424 -3.49 1.94 23.70
C SER A 424 -3.83 0.67 22.92
N CYS A 425 -5.11 0.32 22.72
CA CYS A 425 -5.59 -0.93 22.13
C CYS A 425 -5.05 -2.20 22.83
N ASP A 426 -5.83 -3.28 22.81
CA ASP A 426 -5.35 -4.57 23.33
C ASP A 426 -4.24 -5.16 22.47
N ALA A 427 -3.35 -5.95 23.09
CA ALA A 427 -2.24 -6.61 22.42
C ALA A 427 -2.71 -7.54 21.28
N SER A 428 -3.82 -8.26 21.46
CA SER A 428 -4.35 -9.13 20.39
C SER A 428 -4.67 -8.32 19.13
N LEU A 429 -5.38 -7.18 19.25
CA LEU A 429 -5.65 -6.32 18.11
C LEU A 429 -4.37 -5.70 17.53
N ASN A 430 -3.46 -5.18 18.37
CA ASN A 430 -2.26 -4.46 17.94
C ASN A 430 -1.16 -5.35 17.34
N GLU A 431 -0.91 -6.50 17.93
CA GLU A 431 0.25 -7.35 17.63
C GLU A 431 -0.10 -8.55 16.74
N LEU A 432 -1.38 -8.92 16.67
CA LEU A 432 -1.85 -10.05 15.85
C LEU A 432 -2.74 -9.60 14.69
N TYR A 433 -3.89 -8.98 14.96
CA TYR A 433 -4.87 -8.66 13.91
C TYR A 433 -4.45 -7.53 12.97
N LYS A 434 -3.90 -6.41 13.48
CA LYS A 434 -3.43 -5.30 12.63
C LYS A 434 -2.30 -5.72 11.69
N PRO A 435 -1.23 -6.42 12.15
CA PRO A 435 -0.22 -6.94 11.24
C PRO A 435 -0.78 -7.89 10.18
N ALA A 436 -1.72 -8.78 10.56
CA ALA A 436 -2.38 -9.67 9.61
C ALA A 436 -3.16 -8.89 8.51
N LEU A 437 -3.94 -7.86 8.86
CA LEU A 437 -4.59 -7.00 7.86
C LEU A 437 -3.58 -6.30 6.96
N ASN A 438 -2.50 -5.77 7.54
CA ASN A 438 -1.47 -5.10 6.78
C ASN A 438 -0.80 -6.03 5.76
N ASN A 439 -0.62 -7.32 6.10
CA ASN A 439 -0.10 -8.32 5.17
C ASN A 439 -1.09 -8.60 4.03
N ILE A 440 -2.38 -8.77 4.33
CA ILE A 440 -3.43 -8.95 3.32
C ILE A 440 -3.46 -7.74 2.37
N ARG A 441 -3.43 -6.52 2.93
CA ARG A 441 -3.37 -5.26 2.17
C ARG A 441 -2.13 -5.21 1.28
N ALA A 442 -0.95 -5.51 1.82
CA ALA A 442 0.31 -5.50 1.08
C ALA A 442 0.26 -6.48 -0.12
N GLN A 443 -0.40 -7.62 0.03
CA GLN A 443 -0.58 -8.57 -1.06
C GLN A 443 -1.45 -8.00 -2.19
N LEU A 444 -2.59 -7.37 -1.86
CA LEU A 444 -3.44 -6.71 -2.85
C LEU A 444 -2.74 -5.54 -3.55
N GLN A 445 -1.95 -4.74 -2.81
CA GLN A 445 -1.12 -3.67 -3.37
C GLN A 445 -0.03 -4.22 -4.30
N SER A 446 0.49 -5.40 -4.02
CA SER A 446 1.42 -6.08 -4.92
C SER A 446 0.74 -6.46 -6.24
N PHE A 447 -0.52 -6.87 -6.23
CA PHE A 447 -1.27 -7.16 -7.46
C PHE A 447 -1.52 -5.89 -8.28
N ASP A 448 -1.93 -4.79 -7.63
CA ASP A 448 -2.07 -3.48 -8.28
C ASP A 448 -0.75 -3.08 -8.98
N SER A 449 0.37 -3.18 -8.26
CA SER A 449 1.69 -2.77 -8.76
C SER A 449 2.23 -3.68 -9.88
N GLN A 450 1.72 -4.90 -10.01
CA GLN A 450 2.11 -5.88 -11.04
C GLN A 450 1.25 -5.82 -12.31
N HIS A 451 0.28 -4.91 -12.37
CA HIS A 451 -0.68 -4.81 -13.48
C HIS A 451 -1.51 -6.09 -13.62
N LEU A 452 -1.70 -6.81 -12.50
CA LEU A 452 -2.45 -8.05 -12.47
C LEU A 452 -3.90 -7.71 -12.22
N ASP A 453 -4.81 -8.03 -13.15
CA ASP A 453 -6.26 -8.08 -12.94
C ASP A 453 -6.64 -9.51 -12.54
N MET A 454 -6.77 -9.76 -11.24
CA MET A 454 -6.99 -11.11 -10.71
C MET A 454 -8.36 -11.68 -11.11
N PHE A 455 -9.37 -10.85 -11.35
CA PHE A 455 -10.71 -11.29 -11.76
C PHE A 455 -10.74 -11.83 -13.20
N LYS A 456 -9.72 -11.49 -14.02
CA LYS A 456 -9.51 -12.06 -15.36
C LYS A 456 -8.65 -13.32 -15.37
N GLN A 457 -8.14 -13.78 -14.22
CA GLN A 457 -7.38 -15.02 -14.09
C GLN A 457 -8.27 -16.16 -13.60
N GLU A 458 -7.90 -17.41 -13.87
CA GLU A 458 -8.53 -18.57 -13.20
C GLU A 458 -8.04 -18.76 -11.76
N SER A 459 -6.86 -18.21 -11.44
CA SER A 459 -6.20 -18.27 -10.13
C SER A 459 -6.73 -17.20 -9.15
N HIS A 460 -6.05 -17.04 -8.01
CA HIS A 460 -6.29 -16.06 -6.95
C HIS A 460 -7.64 -16.18 -6.24
N GLN A 461 -8.23 -17.38 -6.22
CA GLN A 461 -9.59 -17.62 -5.73
C GLN A 461 -9.84 -17.04 -4.32
N LEU A 462 -8.93 -17.29 -3.37
CA LEU A 462 -9.05 -16.77 -2.00
C LEU A 462 -9.09 -15.23 -1.97
N TYR A 463 -8.23 -14.58 -2.74
CA TYR A 463 -8.14 -13.12 -2.76
C TYR A 463 -9.30 -12.46 -3.52
N LYS A 464 -9.90 -13.15 -4.51
CA LYS A 464 -11.19 -12.73 -5.07
C LYS A 464 -12.29 -12.76 -4.02
N TYR A 465 -12.37 -13.80 -3.19
CA TYR A 465 -13.33 -13.84 -2.09
C TYR A 465 -13.10 -12.70 -1.08
N ILE A 466 -11.86 -12.52 -0.62
CA ILE A 466 -11.49 -11.49 0.35
C ILE A 466 -11.83 -10.09 -0.17
N THR A 467 -11.51 -9.80 -1.43
CA THR A 467 -11.80 -8.49 -2.03
C THR A 467 -13.30 -8.28 -2.21
N LEU A 468 -14.06 -9.27 -2.70
CA LEU A 468 -15.52 -9.13 -2.83
C LEU A 468 -16.20 -8.98 -1.46
N LEU A 469 -15.69 -9.64 -0.42
CA LEU A 469 -16.16 -9.48 0.96
C LEU A 469 -15.92 -8.05 1.46
N GLY A 470 -14.70 -7.54 1.26
CA GLY A 470 -14.34 -6.17 1.60
C GLY A 470 -15.20 -5.13 0.88
N ASP A 471 -15.45 -5.33 -0.41
CA ASP A 471 -16.32 -4.46 -1.20
C ASP A 471 -17.78 -4.51 -0.73
N SER A 472 -18.29 -5.69 -0.36
CA SER A 472 -19.64 -5.83 0.17
C SER A 472 -19.80 -5.05 1.47
N TYR A 473 -18.88 -5.21 2.42
CA TYR A 473 -18.89 -4.43 3.66
C TYR A 473 -18.77 -2.93 3.38
N ARG A 474 -17.88 -2.53 2.47
CA ARG A 474 -17.71 -1.12 2.09
C ARG A 474 -19.00 -0.47 1.57
N SER A 475 -19.83 -1.23 0.85
CA SER A 475 -21.12 -0.75 0.35
C SER A 475 -22.17 -0.47 1.43
N GLN A 476 -21.92 -0.94 2.66
CA GLN A 476 -22.83 -0.88 3.81
C GLN A 476 -22.33 0.08 4.90
N LEU A 477 -21.11 0.61 4.78
CA LEU A 477 -20.50 1.48 5.79
C LEU A 477 -21.22 2.84 5.90
N SER A 478 -21.20 3.37 7.12
CA SER A 478 -21.67 4.70 7.46
C SER A 478 -20.69 5.32 8.46
N TYR A 479 -20.41 6.62 8.29
CA TYR A 479 -19.49 7.37 9.12
C TYR A 479 -20.22 8.50 9.89
N PRO A 480 -19.70 8.96 11.05
CA PRO A 480 -18.50 8.47 11.74
C PRO A 480 -18.74 7.22 12.60
N MET A 481 -17.65 6.50 12.87
CA MET A 481 -17.59 5.41 13.84
C MET A 481 -16.68 5.78 15.03
N ASP A 482 -16.97 5.17 16.18
CA ASP A 482 -16.29 5.41 17.45
C ASP A 482 -16.03 4.09 18.17
N VAL A 483 -14.81 3.90 18.68
CA VAL A 483 -14.40 2.65 19.34
C VAL A 483 -15.18 2.33 20.61
N ALA A 484 -15.80 3.32 21.25
CA ALA A 484 -16.56 3.16 22.48
C ALA A 484 -18.07 3.01 22.24
N THR A 485 -18.62 3.56 21.16
CA THR A 485 -20.08 3.60 20.94
C THR A 485 -20.59 2.89 19.69
N SER A 486 -19.75 2.66 18.67
CA SER A 486 -20.16 1.89 17.49
C SER A 486 -20.23 0.40 17.80
N ASP A 487 -21.04 -0.34 17.04
CA ASP A 487 -20.99 -1.79 17.08
C ASP A 487 -19.57 -2.28 16.74
N THR A 488 -19.07 -3.23 17.53
CA THR A 488 -17.69 -3.70 17.40
C THR A 488 -17.47 -4.39 16.06
N MET A 489 -18.44 -5.16 15.57
CA MET A 489 -18.28 -5.87 14.30
C MET A 489 -18.43 -4.91 13.11
N ASP A 490 -19.31 -3.91 13.16
CA ASP A 490 -19.38 -2.88 12.11
C ASP A 490 -18.02 -2.15 11.97
N TYR A 491 -17.39 -1.79 13.09
CA TYR A 491 -16.08 -1.15 13.10
C TYR A 491 -14.99 -2.08 12.51
N LEU A 492 -14.99 -3.36 12.89
CA LEU A 492 -14.01 -4.34 12.40
C LEU A 492 -14.23 -4.68 10.91
N GLN A 493 -15.48 -4.70 10.44
CA GLN A 493 -15.82 -4.82 9.03
C GLN A 493 -15.33 -3.61 8.23
N ALA A 494 -15.44 -2.40 8.78
CA ALA A 494 -14.85 -1.21 8.17
C ALA A 494 -13.32 -1.30 8.07
N MET A 495 -12.64 -1.75 9.14
CA MET A 495 -11.20 -1.99 9.12
C MET A 495 -10.80 -3.03 8.06
N PHE A 496 -11.56 -4.13 7.97
CA PHE A 496 -11.34 -5.16 6.95
C PHE A 496 -11.55 -4.61 5.54
N ALA A 497 -12.65 -3.89 5.31
CA ALA A 497 -12.95 -3.27 4.03
C ALA A 497 -11.84 -2.31 3.58
N ASP A 498 -11.38 -1.40 4.44
CA ASP A 498 -10.32 -0.44 4.08
C ASP A 498 -8.98 -1.10 3.72
N ASN A 499 -8.66 -2.25 4.32
CA ASN A 499 -7.43 -2.99 4.01
C ASN A 499 -7.54 -3.89 2.78
N THR A 500 -8.75 -4.10 2.25
CA THR A 500 -9.00 -5.02 1.13
C THR A 500 -9.38 -4.32 -0.17
N VAL A 501 -9.12 -3.01 -0.27
CA VAL A 501 -9.24 -2.24 -1.52
C VAL A 501 -8.22 -2.72 -2.55
N TYR A 502 -8.69 -3.00 -3.75
CA TYR A 502 -7.87 -3.41 -4.89
C TYR A 502 -8.39 -2.76 -6.16
N ASN A 503 -7.53 -2.00 -6.85
CA ASN A 503 -7.96 -1.02 -7.86
C ASN A 503 -7.76 -1.51 -9.30
N TYR A 504 -6.80 -2.40 -9.57
CA TYR A 504 -6.45 -2.87 -10.92
C TYR A 504 -7.47 -3.89 -11.47
N ARG A 505 -8.72 -3.44 -11.63
CA ARG A 505 -9.90 -4.19 -12.11
C ARG A 505 -10.92 -3.22 -12.68
N GLU A 506 -11.88 -3.74 -13.44
CA GLU A 506 -12.92 -2.91 -14.09
C GLU A 506 -14.08 -2.55 -13.14
N ILE A 507 -14.61 -3.52 -12.39
CA ILE A 507 -15.77 -3.27 -11.51
C ILE A 507 -15.28 -3.09 -10.08
N ASN A 508 -15.35 -1.88 -9.54
CA ASN A 508 -15.07 -1.60 -8.12
C ASN A 508 -16.00 -0.49 -7.63
N PRO A 509 -17.23 -0.80 -7.18
CA PRO A 509 -18.28 0.20 -6.99
C PRO A 509 -17.96 1.27 -5.94
N ALA A 510 -18.55 2.45 -6.11
CA ALA A 510 -18.52 3.49 -5.10
C ALA A 510 -19.22 2.99 -3.81
N PRO A 511 -18.71 3.32 -2.62
CA PRO A 511 -19.39 3.00 -1.37
C PRO A 511 -20.63 3.87 -1.18
N ALA A 512 -21.46 3.53 -0.19
CA ALA A 512 -22.60 4.36 0.19
C ALA A 512 -22.16 5.69 0.82
N ASP A 513 -21.11 5.64 1.64
CA ASP A 513 -20.62 6.79 2.39
C ASP A 513 -19.07 6.87 2.34
N LEU A 514 -18.55 8.08 2.16
CA LEU A 514 -17.13 8.43 2.24
C LEU A 514 -16.83 9.36 3.43
N GLY A 515 -17.83 9.61 4.26
CA GLY A 515 -17.77 10.46 5.43
C GLY A 515 -17.39 11.89 5.08
N ASN A 516 -16.44 12.48 5.80
CA ASN A 516 -16.01 13.85 5.54
C ASN A 516 -14.94 13.97 4.43
N PHE A 517 -14.58 12.89 3.74
CA PHE A 517 -13.59 12.94 2.67
C PHE A 517 -14.15 13.50 1.35
N SER A 518 -15.29 13.01 0.87
CA SER A 518 -15.90 13.35 -0.43
C SER A 518 -17.36 12.88 -0.46
N ARG A 519 -18.18 13.38 -1.39
CA ARG A 519 -19.44 12.76 -1.79
C ARG A 519 -19.18 11.48 -2.59
N THR A 520 -20.19 10.61 -2.69
CA THR A 520 -20.15 9.38 -3.50
C THR A 520 -20.87 9.54 -4.84
N ASP A 521 -21.90 10.40 -4.91
CA ASP A 521 -22.66 10.65 -6.14
C ASP A 521 -22.06 11.78 -6.99
N PHE A 522 -21.55 11.39 -8.16
CA PHE A 522 -21.09 12.27 -9.23
C PHE A 522 -21.85 12.01 -10.54
N SER A 523 -23.06 11.44 -10.49
CA SER A 523 -23.85 11.08 -11.68
C SER A 523 -24.21 12.25 -12.59
N HIS A 524 -24.16 13.48 -12.06
CA HIS A 524 -24.34 14.73 -12.80
C HIS A 524 -23.09 15.13 -13.61
N ILE A 525 -21.91 14.60 -13.28
CA ILE A 525 -20.67 14.83 -14.02
C ILE A 525 -20.64 13.92 -15.24
N THR A 526 -20.50 14.52 -16.42
CA THR A 526 -20.23 13.76 -17.65
C THR A 526 -18.73 13.45 -17.73
N PRO A 527 -18.32 12.16 -17.69
CA PRO A 527 -16.91 11.80 -17.83
C PRO A 527 -16.37 12.23 -19.20
N THR A 528 -15.12 12.67 -19.23
CA THR A 528 -14.46 13.16 -20.44
C THR A 528 -13.05 12.60 -20.58
N ASP A 529 -12.44 12.87 -21.73
CA ASP A 529 -11.07 12.51 -22.03
C ASP A 529 -10.19 13.77 -22.02
N LYS A 530 -9.02 13.68 -21.37
CA LYS A 530 -8.10 14.80 -21.21
C LYS A 530 -6.67 14.36 -21.49
N SER A 531 -6.02 15.06 -22.42
CA SER A 531 -4.57 14.97 -22.60
C SER A 531 -3.86 15.98 -21.69
N VAL A 532 -2.83 15.52 -20.99
CA VAL A 532 -2.08 16.28 -20.01
C VAL A 532 -0.59 16.20 -20.37
N SER A 533 0.07 17.36 -20.42
CA SER A 533 1.53 17.45 -20.56
C SER A 533 2.14 17.89 -19.24
N ILE A 534 3.11 17.13 -18.75
CA ILE A 534 3.75 17.38 -17.45
C ILE A 534 5.26 17.36 -17.65
N THR A 535 5.94 18.42 -17.21
CA THR A 535 7.39 18.36 -17.01
C THR A 535 7.64 17.60 -15.72
N SER A 536 8.31 16.46 -15.81
CA SER A 536 8.62 15.63 -14.65
C SER A 536 9.43 16.40 -13.61
N LYS A 537 9.19 16.10 -12.33
CA LYS A 537 10.00 16.52 -11.19
C LYS A 537 10.07 15.34 -10.23
N GLN A 538 11.22 15.14 -9.61
CA GLN A 538 11.37 14.07 -8.62
C GLN A 538 10.34 14.26 -7.50
N GLY A 539 9.60 13.19 -7.17
CA GLY A 539 8.37 13.31 -6.40
C GLY A 539 7.16 13.12 -7.31
N PHE A 540 6.10 13.89 -7.13
CA PHE A 540 4.90 13.81 -7.96
C PHE A 540 4.38 15.18 -8.39
N ARG A 541 3.47 15.17 -9.37
CA ARG A 541 2.75 16.33 -9.88
C ARG A 541 1.28 15.97 -10.02
N SER A 542 0.41 16.92 -9.70
CA SER A 542 -1.01 16.85 -10.03
C SER A 542 -1.23 16.79 -11.54
N ALA A 543 -2.14 15.90 -11.96
CA ALA A 543 -2.51 15.71 -13.35
C ALA A 543 -3.63 16.68 -13.79
N GLY A 544 -4.36 17.28 -12.85
CA GLY A 544 -5.51 18.15 -13.13
C GLY A 544 -6.72 17.40 -13.69
N VAL A 545 -6.88 16.13 -13.31
CA VAL A 545 -8.03 15.29 -13.63
C VAL A 545 -8.47 14.51 -12.39
N TYR A 546 -9.71 14.05 -12.40
CA TYR A 546 -10.36 13.42 -11.25
C TYR A 546 -10.87 12.02 -11.60
N ALA A 547 -10.50 11.00 -10.81
CA ALA A 547 -11.10 9.68 -10.91
C ALA A 547 -12.48 9.71 -10.24
N LEU A 548 -13.56 9.43 -10.97
CA LEU A 548 -14.89 9.39 -10.39
C LEU A 548 -15.06 8.10 -9.56
N PRO A 549 -15.65 8.16 -8.35
CA PRO A 549 -15.85 6.99 -7.50
C PRO A 549 -16.58 5.88 -8.26
N GLY A 550 -15.98 4.69 -8.26
CA GLY A 550 -16.52 3.50 -8.89
C GLY A 550 -16.55 3.46 -10.42
N GLN A 551 -15.90 4.41 -11.09
CA GLN A 551 -15.80 4.43 -12.55
C GLN A 551 -14.38 4.09 -13.02
N THR A 552 -14.27 3.25 -14.04
CA THR A 552 -12.97 2.85 -14.61
C THR A 552 -12.31 4.01 -15.33
N VAL A 553 -11.07 4.31 -14.95
CA VAL A 553 -10.20 5.24 -15.66
C VAL A 553 -9.28 4.46 -16.57
N THR A 554 -9.05 4.97 -17.78
CA THR A 554 -7.97 4.50 -18.67
C THR A 554 -6.89 5.56 -18.76
N VAL A 555 -5.63 5.17 -18.59
CA VAL A 555 -4.47 6.07 -18.70
C VAL A 555 -3.50 5.54 -19.73
N SER A 556 -3.20 6.34 -20.74
CA SER A 556 -2.19 6.05 -21.76
C SER A 556 -1.01 7.01 -21.63
N ARG A 557 0.21 6.50 -21.67
CA ARG A 557 1.43 7.32 -21.73
C ARG A 557 1.90 7.46 -23.17
N ASN A 558 1.94 8.69 -23.69
CA ASN A 558 2.11 9.00 -25.11
C ASN A 558 3.49 9.56 -25.47
N ASP A 559 4.36 9.81 -24.49
CA ASP A 559 5.75 10.23 -24.72
C ASP A 559 6.72 9.04 -24.81
N SER A 560 8.00 9.34 -25.06
CA SER A 560 9.11 8.38 -25.10
C SER A 560 10.25 8.72 -24.12
N SER A 561 9.98 9.58 -23.14
CA SER A 561 11.01 10.09 -22.22
C SER A 561 11.51 9.00 -21.25
N ASP A 562 12.83 8.96 -21.01
CA ASP A 562 13.48 8.02 -20.09
C ASP A 562 13.33 8.43 -18.61
N VAL A 563 12.07 8.44 -18.16
CA VAL A 563 11.64 8.68 -16.79
C VAL A 563 10.70 7.58 -16.37
N LYS A 564 10.94 6.98 -15.20
CA LYS A 564 9.99 6.04 -14.62
C LYS A 564 8.84 6.81 -14.02
N THR A 565 7.65 6.35 -14.31
CA THR A 565 6.42 7.07 -14.02
C THR A 565 5.45 6.15 -13.30
N TRP A 566 4.78 6.66 -12.26
CA TRP A 566 3.65 5.98 -11.64
C TRP A 566 2.43 6.89 -11.61
N VAL A 567 1.25 6.31 -11.74
CA VAL A 567 -0.04 6.99 -11.60
C VAL A 567 -0.70 6.52 -10.29
N PHE A 568 -1.29 7.45 -9.55
CA PHE A 568 -2.06 7.15 -8.35
C PHE A 568 -3.15 8.20 -8.12
N ILE A 569 -4.07 7.91 -7.21
CA ILE A 569 -5.18 8.78 -6.82
C ILE A 569 -4.94 9.25 -5.38
N ASN A 570 -5.27 10.51 -5.09
CA ASN A 570 -5.25 11.15 -3.78
C ASN A 570 -3.85 11.34 -3.15
N THR A 571 -3.78 12.27 -2.18
CA THR A 571 -2.52 12.68 -1.53
C THR A 571 -2.56 12.52 -0.01
N GLN A 572 -3.67 12.05 0.56
CA GLN A 572 -3.84 11.86 2.00
C GLN A 572 -2.88 10.80 2.54
N ARG A 573 -2.19 11.14 3.62
CA ARG A 573 -1.42 10.20 4.43
C ARG A 573 -2.40 9.40 5.29
N SER A 574 -2.22 8.09 5.42
CA SER A 574 -3.22 7.22 6.09
C SER A 574 -3.56 7.64 7.53
N ALA A 575 -2.61 8.24 8.26
CA ALA A 575 -2.83 8.75 9.60
C ALA A 575 -3.65 10.06 9.66
N SER A 576 -4.06 10.63 8.52
CA SER A 576 -5.08 11.68 8.46
C SER A 576 -6.49 11.17 8.76
N THR A 577 -6.72 9.86 8.74
CA THR A 577 -7.90 9.25 9.36
C THR A 577 -7.51 8.90 10.79
N HIS A 578 -8.21 9.46 11.78
CA HIS A 578 -7.93 9.29 13.21
C HIS A 578 -8.84 8.22 13.79
N GLU A 579 -8.74 7.00 13.28
CA GLU A 579 -9.72 5.93 13.49
C GLU A 579 -10.06 5.68 14.97
N TYR A 580 -9.13 5.92 15.90
CA TYR A 580 -9.32 5.70 17.33
C TYR A 580 -9.66 6.95 18.17
N ALA A 581 -9.69 8.13 17.56
CA ALA A 581 -10.17 9.34 18.23
C ALA A 581 -11.70 9.28 18.38
N THR A 582 -12.26 10.11 19.27
CA THR A 582 -13.72 10.21 19.44
C THR A 582 -14.40 10.60 18.13
N ASN A 583 -15.29 9.74 17.62
CA ASN A 583 -15.88 9.85 16.27
C ASN A 583 -14.85 10.06 15.16
N GLY A 584 -13.62 9.56 15.36
CA GLY A 584 -12.46 9.85 14.53
C GLY A 584 -12.31 8.94 13.32
N TYR A 585 -12.98 7.78 13.31
CA TYR A 585 -13.13 6.98 12.09
C TYR A 585 -14.27 7.56 11.27
N ASN A 586 -14.00 8.68 10.59
CA ASN A 586 -14.99 9.51 9.92
C ASN A 586 -14.86 9.53 8.39
N ARG A 587 -14.02 8.65 7.85
CA ARG A 587 -13.69 8.47 6.44
C ARG A 587 -12.88 7.17 6.28
N PRO A 588 -12.71 6.63 5.06
CA PRO A 588 -11.80 5.51 4.81
C PRO A 588 -10.35 5.77 5.27
N LYS A 589 -9.66 4.74 5.74
CA LYS A 589 -8.28 4.82 6.26
C LYS A 589 -7.23 5.04 5.17
N TYR A 590 -7.38 4.39 4.03
CA TYR A 590 -6.38 4.36 2.96
C TYR A 590 -6.90 5.03 1.69
N LEU A 591 -7.05 6.35 1.75
CA LEU A 591 -7.59 7.17 0.66
C LEU A 591 -6.67 7.25 -0.56
N GLN A 592 -5.35 7.22 -0.36
CA GLN A 592 -4.38 7.16 -1.45
C GLN A 592 -4.31 5.75 -2.04
N SER A 593 -4.45 5.66 -3.37
CA SER A 593 -4.34 4.39 -4.08
C SER A 593 -2.89 3.89 -4.14
N THR A 594 -2.73 2.61 -4.45
CA THR A 594 -1.43 2.06 -4.86
C THR A 594 -0.87 2.84 -6.06
N HIS A 595 0.46 2.99 -6.11
CA HIS A 595 1.16 3.64 -7.22
C HIS A 595 1.42 2.60 -8.31
N VAL A 596 0.79 2.77 -9.48
CA VAL A 596 0.89 1.82 -10.60
C VAL A 596 1.87 2.38 -11.63
N GLU A 597 2.91 1.62 -11.99
CA GLU A 597 3.91 2.06 -12.98
C GLU A 597 3.25 2.20 -14.37
N ILE A 598 3.70 3.16 -15.17
CA ILE A 598 3.28 3.28 -16.57
C ILE A 598 4.48 3.57 -17.47
N LYS A 599 4.76 2.64 -18.36
CA LYS A 599 5.89 2.72 -19.30
C LYS A 599 5.52 3.56 -20.53
N PRO A 600 6.50 4.14 -21.23
CA PRO A 600 6.25 4.80 -22.52
C PRO A 600 5.46 3.90 -23.48
N GLY A 601 4.36 4.41 -24.03
CA GLY A 601 3.47 3.67 -24.94
C GLY A 601 2.51 2.68 -24.27
N GLU A 602 2.54 2.55 -22.94
CA GLU A 602 1.63 1.67 -22.19
C GLU A 602 0.27 2.34 -21.94
N THR A 603 -0.78 1.51 -21.92
CA THR A 603 -2.12 1.88 -21.48
C THR A 603 -2.53 0.98 -20.32
N ILE A 604 -2.93 1.59 -19.20
CA ILE A 604 -3.42 0.89 -18.00
C ILE A 604 -4.88 1.26 -17.72
N LYS A 605 -5.59 0.38 -17.00
CA LYS A 605 -6.97 0.59 -16.56
C LYS A 605 -7.12 0.20 -15.10
N PHE A 606 -7.83 1.01 -14.33
CA PHE A 606 -8.14 0.74 -12.94
C PHE A 606 -9.39 1.49 -12.50
N THR A 607 -10.04 0.99 -11.46
CA THR A 607 -11.25 1.57 -10.86
C THR A 607 -11.03 1.73 -9.36
N SER A 608 -11.17 2.96 -8.86
CA SER A 608 -11.11 3.25 -7.43
C SER A 608 -12.52 3.34 -6.84
N PRO A 609 -12.79 2.74 -5.66
CA PRO A 609 -14.08 2.90 -5.01
C PRO A 609 -14.25 4.32 -4.45
N TYR A 610 -13.14 4.97 -4.09
CA TYR A 610 -13.16 6.28 -3.42
C TYR A 610 -13.13 7.45 -4.41
N GLY A 611 -12.50 7.26 -5.57
CA GLY A 611 -12.22 8.36 -6.50
C GLY A 611 -11.30 9.43 -5.89
N GLY A 612 -11.10 10.52 -6.63
CA GLY A 612 -10.28 11.65 -6.18
C GLY A 612 -9.34 12.24 -7.23
N PRO A 613 -8.59 13.31 -6.88
CA PRO A 613 -7.61 13.92 -7.78
C PRO A 613 -6.47 12.95 -8.14
N MET A 614 -6.14 12.88 -9.44
CA MET A 614 -5.10 11.99 -9.95
C MET A 614 -3.72 12.66 -9.99
N GLN A 615 -2.70 11.88 -9.68
CA GLN A 615 -1.31 12.31 -9.52
C GLN A 615 -0.38 11.47 -10.40
N VAL A 616 0.75 12.06 -10.81
CA VAL A 616 1.81 11.39 -11.56
C VAL A 616 3.13 11.54 -10.83
N LYS A 617 3.73 10.43 -10.40
CA LYS A 617 5.03 10.35 -9.75
C LYS A 617 6.14 10.11 -10.76
N PHE A 618 7.30 10.72 -10.56
CA PHE A 618 8.49 10.55 -11.39
C PHE A 618 9.73 10.25 -10.53
N ASP A 619 10.66 9.46 -11.08
CA ASP A 619 11.95 9.19 -10.46
C ASP A 619 13.01 10.26 -10.76
N LYS A 620 12.83 11.00 -11.87
CA LYS A 620 13.72 12.07 -12.36
C LYS A 620 12.91 13.32 -12.72
N GLY A 621 13.60 14.46 -12.84
CA GLY A 621 13.01 15.74 -13.25
C GLY A 621 13.37 16.18 -14.67
N ASP A 622 12.73 17.27 -15.11
CA ASP A 622 13.02 18.08 -16.30
C ASP A 622 12.87 17.37 -17.65
N LEU A 623 12.12 16.28 -17.69
CA LEU A 623 11.73 15.58 -18.91
C LEU A 623 10.26 15.82 -19.21
N ALA A 624 9.95 16.17 -20.46
CA ALA A 624 8.58 16.34 -20.93
C ALA A 624 7.88 14.99 -21.03
N THR A 625 6.71 14.86 -20.40
CA THR A 625 5.89 13.65 -20.44
C THR A 625 4.46 13.99 -20.87
N GLN A 626 3.79 13.02 -21.49
CA GLN A 626 2.44 13.21 -22.01
C GLN A 626 1.56 12.00 -21.67
N PHE A 627 0.37 12.29 -21.17
CA PHE A 627 -0.62 11.30 -20.80
C PHE A 627 -1.98 11.63 -21.41
N THR A 628 -2.76 10.62 -21.75
CA THR A 628 -4.19 10.74 -21.99
C THR A 628 -4.93 9.99 -20.91
N PHE A 629 -5.79 10.70 -20.18
CA PHE A 629 -6.72 10.15 -19.21
C PHE A 629 -8.10 10.11 -19.84
N SER A 630 -8.75 8.95 -19.86
CA SER A 630 -10.10 8.77 -20.40
C SER A 630 -11.09 8.38 -19.31
N SER A 631 -12.33 8.83 -19.46
CA SER A 631 -13.42 8.64 -18.47
C SER A 631 -13.12 9.26 -17.10
N VAL A 632 -12.64 10.50 -17.10
CA VAL A 632 -12.30 11.29 -15.90
C VAL A 632 -13.23 12.49 -15.70
N GLY A 633 -13.34 12.98 -14.47
CA GLY A 633 -13.89 14.29 -14.14
C GLY A 633 -12.83 15.40 -14.22
N LEU A 634 -13.27 16.66 -14.21
CA LEU A 634 -12.43 17.85 -14.22
C LEU A 634 -12.75 18.73 -12.99
N HIS A 635 -12.13 18.42 -11.85
CA HIS A 635 -12.26 19.21 -10.63
C HIS A 635 -11.64 20.61 -10.79
N PRO A 636 -11.96 21.59 -9.92
CA PRO A 636 -11.31 22.89 -9.93
C PRO A 636 -9.79 22.72 -9.81
N TYR A 637 -9.09 23.01 -10.89
CA TYR A 637 -7.66 22.83 -11.01
C TYR A 637 -7.04 24.02 -11.73
N TRP A 638 -6.03 24.64 -11.13
CA TRP A 638 -5.27 25.71 -11.76
C TRP A 638 -3.78 25.42 -11.75
N ARG A 639 -3.14 25.69 -12.90
CA ARG A 639 -1.70 25.77 -13.08
C ARG A 639 -1.39 26.98 -13.96
N ASN A 640 -0.18 27.53 -13.84
CA ASN A 640 0.24 28.67 -14.66
C ASN A 640 -0.07 28.46 -16.15
N GLY A 641 -0.69 29.47 -16.78
CA GLY A 641 -1.18 29.42 -18.16
C GLY A 641 -2.61 28.92 -18.35
N MET A 642 -3.30 28.49 -17.28
CA MET A 642 -4.73 28.15 -17.31
C MET A 642 -5.61 29.36 -16.97
N ASP A 643 -6.91 29.26 -17.32
CA ASP A 643 -7.89 30.32 -17.08
C ASP A 643 -8.28 30.40 -15.59
N GLY A 644 -7.81 31.43 -14.89
CA GLY A 644 -8.14 31.67 -13.50
C GLY A 644 -9.61 32.02 -13.23
N ALA A 645 -10.30 32.66 -14.18
CA ALA A 645 -11.72 32.96 -14.03
C ALA A 645 -12.56 31.67 -14.09
N GLN A 646 -12.18 30.75 -14.98
CA GLN A 646 -12.77 29.41 -15.02
C GLN A 646 -12.53 28.65 -13.70
N PHE A 647 -11.30 28.68 -13.16
CA PHE A 647 -11.00 28.05 -11.88
C PHE A 647 -11.89 28.61 -10.74
N MET A 648 -12.00 29.93 -10.63
CA MET A 648 -12.83 30.58 -9.61
C MET A 648 -14.32 30.26 -9.81
N GLN A 649 -14.80 30.17 -11.05
CA GLN A 649 -16.17 29.73 -11.34
C GLN A 649 -16.40 28.28 -10.90
N GLN A 650 -15.50 27.36 -11.25
CA GLN A 650 -15.59 25.95 -10.85
C GLN A 650 -15.56 25.77 -9.33
N LEU A 651 -14.77 26.59 -8.62
CA LEU A 651 -14.82 26.61 -7.15
C LEU A 651 -16.24 26.97 -6.67
N ASN A 652 -16.85 28.01 -7.23
CA ASN A 652 -18.20 28.45 -6.85
C ASN A 652 -19.27 27.40 -7.19
N ASP A 653 -19.19 26.77 -8.36
CA ASP A 653 -20.14 25.75 -8.82
C ASP A 653 -20.19 24.55 -7.87
N SER A 654 -19.07 24.20 -7.22
CA SER A 654 -19.01 23.17 -6.16
C SER A 654 -19.38 21.76 -6.62
N GLU A 655 -19.14 21.47 -7.90
CA GLU A 655 -19.39 20.17 -8.54
C GLU A 655 -18.44 19.07 -8.02
N PHE A 656 -17.32 19.44 -7.38
CA PHE A 656 -16.33 18.53 -6.80
C PHE A 656 -15.98 18.91 -5.36
N ASP A 657 -15.53 17.95 -4.54
CA ASP A 657 -15.18 18.20 -3.13
C ASP A 657 -13.70 18.51 -2.89
N TRP A 658 -12.90 18.46 -3.94
CA TRP A 658 -11.46 18.71 -3.93
C TRP A 658 -11.08 19.71 -5.01
N ALA A 659 -10.06 20.51 -4.73
CA ALA A 659 -9.48 21.48 -5.64
C ALA A 659 -7.96 21.49 -5.50
N GLU A 660 -7.27 21.84 -6.57
CA GLU A 660 -5.82 21.85 -6.63
C GLU A 660 -5.28 23.14 -7.27
N LEU A 661 -4.25 23.72 -6.65
CA LEU A 661 -3.52 24.86 -7.19
C LEU A 661 -2.05 24.46 -7.30
N ALA A 662 -1.56 24.34 -8.53
CA ALA A 662 -0.24 23.81 -8.83
C ALA A 662 0.69 24.88 -9.40
N THR A 663 1.81 25.12 -8.72
CA THR A 663 2.92 25.95 -9.23
C THR A 663 4.08 25.07 -9.70
N GLU A 664 5.21 25.68 -10.07
CA GLU A 664 6.37 24.93 -10.56
C GLU A 664 7.07 24.13 -9.45
N HIS A 665 7.07 24.66 -8.21
CA HIS A 665 7.77 24.07 -7.06
C HIS A 665 6.91 23.87 -5.81
N PHE A 666 5.63 24.22 -5.85
CA PHE A 666 4.71 23.97 -4.75
C PHE A 666 3.28 23.67 -5.24
N GLU A 667 2.64 22.63 -4.73
CA GLU A 667 1.25 22.27 -5.08
C GLU A 667 0.37 22.16 -3.83
N VAL A 668 -0.80 22.79 -3.89
CA VAL A 668 -1.84 22.77 -2.84
C VAL A 668 -2.90 21.76 -3.23
N HIS A 669 -3.10 20.72 -2.40
CA HIS A 669 -4.17 19.74 -2.53
C HIS A 669 -5.19 19.99 -1.42
N SER A 670 -6.37 20.48 -1.77
CA SER A 670 -7.29 21.03 -0.78
C SER A 670 -8.70 20.49 -0.93
N ARG A 671 -9.33 20.24 0.22
CA ARG A 671 -10.80 20.24 0.31
C ARG A 671 -11.35 21.52 -0.31
N LEU A 672 -12.47 21.44 -1.03
CA LEU A 672 -13.05 22.57 -1.77
C LEU A 672 -13.32 23.78 -0.87
N ASP A 673 -13.92 23.56 0.29
CA ASP A 673 -14.25 24.61 1.27
C ASP A 673 -13.01 25.36 1.78
N LYS A 674 -11.91 24.63 1.97
CA LYS A 674 -10.61 25.20 2.34
C LYS A 674 -9.96 25.97 1.19
N MET A 675 -10.11 25.52 -0.05
CA MET A 675 -9.62 26.25 -1.22
C MET A 675 -10.40 27.56 -1.43
N LYS A 676 -11.73 27.53 -1.26
CA LYS A 676 -12.55 28.75 -1.27
C LYS A 676 -12.09 29.75 -0.22
N THR A 677 -11.83 29.27 0.99
CA THR A 677 -11.31 30.12 2.08
C THR A 677 -9.95 30.68 1.72
N THR A 678 -9.05 29.85 1.18
CA THR A 678 -7.72 30.27 0.69
C THR A 678 -7.82 31.42 -0.32
N MET A 679 -8.70 31.29 -1.32
CA MET A 679 -8.85 32.29 -2.38
C MET A 679 -9.59 33.57 -1.94
N SER A 680 -10.41 33.51 -0.90
CA SER A 680 -11.21 34.65 -0.42
C SER A 680 -10.61 35.38 0.78
N HIS A 681 -9.75 34.72 1.56
CA HIS A 681 -9.18 35.28 2.79
C HIS A 681 -8.05 36.29 2.55
N GLU A 682 -7.41 36.24 1.37
CA GLU A 682 -6.20 37.02 1.06
C GLU A 682 -6.47 38.01 -0.09
N PRO A 683 -6.98 39.23 0.17
CA PRO A 683 -7.35 40.20 -0.88
C PRO A 683 -6.20 40.60 -1.81
N LEU A 684 -4.95 40.48 -1.36
CA LEU A 684 -3.77 40.74 -2.19
C LEU A 684 -3.57 39.68 -3.28
N TRP A 685 -4.10 38.47 -3.08
CA TRP A 685 -3.91 37.30 -3.94
C TRP A 685 -5.25 36.64 -4.28
N ASP A 686 -6.21 37.47 -4.66
CA ASP A 686 -7.61 37.14 -4.94
C ASP A 686 -7.87 36.41 -6.27
N THR A 687 -6.82 36.18 -7.08
CA THR A 687 -6.87 35.34 -8.28
C THR A 687 -5.81 34.25 -8.22
N PRO A 688 -6.02 33.08 -8.85
CA PRO A 688 -5.06 31.99 -8.78
C PRO A 688 -3.70 32.35 -9.39
N GLU A 689 -3.64 33.28 -10.35
CA GLU A 689 -2.38 33.82 -10.89
C GLU A 689 -1.58 34.55 -9.80
N LYS A 690 -2.23 35.47 -9.07
CA LYS A 690 -1.59 36.21 -7.98
C LYS A 690 -1.23 35.29 -6.83
N MET A 691 -2.08 34.32 -6.50
CA MET A 691 -1.80 33.29 -5.50
C MET A 691 -0.61 32.42 -5.91
N GLY A 692 -0.52 32.01 -7.17
CA GLY A 692 0.62 31.26 -7.70
C GLY A 692 1.94 32.04 -7.59
N GLN A 693 1.92 33.34 -7.87
CA GLN A 693 3.08 34.22 -7.64
C GLN A 693 3.44 34.31 -6.15
N ALA A 694 2.44 34.50 -5.29
CA ALA A 694 2.63 34.56 -3.84
C ALA A 694 3.23 33.28 -3.27
N ILE A 695 2.80 32.11 -3.76
CA ILE A 695 3.35 30.80 -3.40
C ILE A 695 4.83 30.73 -3.79
N MET A 696 5.16 31.07 -5.04
CA MET A 696 6.54 31.02 -5.52
C MET A 696 7.45 31.98 -4.75
N THR A 697 6.97 33.16 -4.36
CA THR A 697 7.74 34.16 -3.61
C THR A 697 7.84 33.85 -2.10
N HIS A 698 6.70 33.62 -1.44
CA HIS A 698 6.67 33.56 0.02
C HIS A 698 6.89 32.14 0.57
N VAL A 699 6.53 31.10 -0.19
CA VAL A 699 6.61 29.71 0.26
C VAL A 699 7.80 28.99 -0.35
N HIS A 700 8.03 29.11 -1.67
CA HIS A 700 9.20 28.50 -2.31
C HIS A 700 10.47 29.33 -2.13
N ASN A 701 10.48 30.61 -2.49
CA ASN A 701 11.73 31.38 -2.49
C ASN A 701 12.26 31.64 -1.07
N TYR A 702 11.57 32.45 -0.26
CA TYR A 702 12.14 33.00 0.99
C TYR A 702 12.58 31.97 2.04
N PRO A 703 11.82 30.90 2.33
CA PRO A 703 12.26 29.88 3.29
C PRO A 703 13.53 29.15 2.81
N HIS A 704 13.61 28.80 1.53
CA HIS A 704 14.77 28.07 0.98
C HIS A 704 16.00 28.97 0.82
N LEU A 705 15.80 30.26 0.50
CA LEU A 705 16.84 31.29 0.57
C LEU A 705 17.42 31.39 1.98
N LEU A 706 16.57 31.48 3.00
CA LEU A 706 17.01 31.54 4.40
C LEU A 706 17.71 30.24 4.86
N ALA A 707 17.39 29.11 4.23
CA ALA A 707 18.11 27.85 4.42
C ALA A 707 19.41 27.75 3.60
N GLY A 708 19.79 28.81 2.88
CA GLY A 708 21.04 28.95 2.12
C GLY A 708 21.11 28.08 0.87
N PHE A 709 19.98 27.75 0.25
CA PHE A 709 19.93 27.04 -1.04
C PHE A 709 20.05 28.01 -2.21
N LYS A 710 20.47 27.49 -3.36
CA LYS A 710 20.25 28.09 -4.68
C LYS A 710 19.28 27.22 -5.48
N GLY A 711 18.70 27.75 -6.55
CA GLY A 711 17.88 26.96 -7.46
C GLY A 711 16.92 27.81 -8.28
N PRO A 712 16.10 27.20 -9.14
CA PRO A 712 15.06 27.91 -9.86
C PRO A 712 14.13 28.65 -8.88
N TYR A 713 13.86 29.92 -9.17
CA TYR A 713 13.01 30.82 -8.37
C TYR A 713 13.44 31.01 -6.90
N ILE A 714 14.72 30.78 -6.59
CA ILE A 714 15.32 31.19 -5.31
C ILE A 714 16.24 32.37 -5.59
N ASP A 715 16.00 33.51 -4.94
CA ASP A 715 16.78 34.72 -5.20
C ASP A 715 18.25 34.54 -4.77
N SER A 716 19.14 35.13 -5.57
CA SER A 716 20.55 35.26 -5.23
C SER A 716 20.78 36.56 -4.47
N VAL A 717 21.13 36.47 -3.18
CA VAL A 717 21.48 37.61 -2.32
C VAL A 717 22.98 37.62 -2.10
N SER A 718 23.67 38.69 -2.51
CA SER A 718 25.13 38.85 -2.43
C SER A 718 25.69 38.56 -1.04
N GLU A 719 25.04 39.07 0.00
CA GLU A 719 25.42 38.84 1.39
C GLU A 719 25.52 37.34 1.78
N ILE A 720 24.74 36.48 1.13
CA ILE A 720 24.74 35.03 1.34
C ILE A 720 25.69 34.35 0.33
N THR A 721 25.56 34.69 -0.95
CA THR A 721 26.27 33.99 -2.03
C THR A 721 27.75 34.32 -2.07
N ASP A 722 28.12 35.60 -1.90
CA ASP A 722 29.52 36.03 -1.89
C ASP A 722 30.25 35.49 -0.67
N PHE A 723 29.57 35.31 0.47
CA PHE A 723 30.12 34.64 1.64
C PHE A 723 30.54 33.20 1.32
N ALA A 724 29.68 32.42 0.68
CA ALA A 724 30.02 31.05 0.27
C ALA A 724 31.15 31.02 -0.77
N ILE A 725 31.09 31.91 -1.78
CA ILE A 725 32.12 32.01 -2.84
C ILE A 725 33.48 32.36 -2.25
N ALA A 726 33.55 33.32 -1.33
CA ALA A 726 34.80 33.76 -0.70
C ALA A 726 35.49 32.62 0.07
N GLN A 727 34.72 31.66 0.59
CA GLN A 727 35.25 30.49 1.29
C GLN A 727 35.49 29.29 0.35
N GLY A 728 35.13 29.38 -0.93
CA GLY A 728 35.19 28.27 -1.88
C GLY A 728 34.18 27.16 -1.58
N TRP A 729 33.05 27.50 -0.97
CA TRP A 729 32.02 26.56 -0.53
C TRP A 729 30.94 26.32 -1.57
N GLU A 730 30.37 25.11 -1.54
CA GLU A 730 29.28 24.75 -2.44
C GLU A 730 27.92 25.18 -1.88
N LEU A 731 27.18 25.96 -2.67
CA LEU A 731 25.76 26.20 -2.46
C LEU A 731 24.95 25.05 -3.07
N ASP A 732 24.21 24.34 -2.22
CA ASP A 732 23.34 23.23 -2.62
C ASP A 732 22.20 23.74 -3.51
N ASN A 733 21.93 22.99 -4.58
CA ASN A 733 20.82 23.27 -5.47
C ASN A 733 19.54 22.58 -4.99
N LEU A 734 18.44 23.33 -4.90
CA LEU A 734 17.11 22.80 -4.63
C LEU A 734 16.22 22.95 -5.88
N ASP A 735 15.79 21.83 -6.40
CA ASP A 735 14.79 21.75 -7.47
C ASP A 735 13.85 20.57 -7.21
N THR A 736 12.95 20.77 -6.26
CA THR A 736 11.94 19.77 -5.88
C THR A 736 10.58 20.46 -5.78
N VAL A 737 9.51 19.68 -5.95
CA VAL A 737 8.16 20.13 -5.66
C VAL A 737 7.82 19.79 -4.21
N LYS A 738 7.29 20.79 -3.50
CA LYS A 738 6.71 20.62 -2.17
C LYS A 738 5.19 20.58 -2.29
N HIS A 739 4.54 19.87 -1.39
CA HIS A 739 3.11 19.63 -1.42
C HIS A 739 2.50 19.96 -0.06
N MET A 740 1.24 20.39 -0.08
CA MET A 740 0.45 20.48 1.13
C MET A 740 -0.95 19.90 0.95
N ASN A 741 -1.45 19.25 2.00
CA ASN A 741 -2.83 18.80 2.11
C ASN A 741 -3.58 19.74 3.06
N ALA A 742 -4.50 20.55 2.52
CA ALA A 742 -5.48 21.28 3.32
C ALA A 742 -6.70 20.37 3.55
N ASP A 743 -6.64 19.60 4.64
CA ASP A 743 -7.57 18.53 5.04
C ASP A 743 -7.41 18.21 6.54
N GLN A 744 -7.81 17.04 7.03
CA GLN A 744 -7.45 16.53 8.35
C GLN A 744 -5.94 16.22 8.41
N ALA A 745 -5.26 16.75 9.42
CA ALA A 745 -3.82 16.58 9.60
C ALA A 745 -3.48 15.19 10.14
N THR A 746 -2.35 14.62 9.71
CA THR A 746 -1.84 13.34 10.23
C THR A 746 -1.54 13.38 11.74
N CYS A 747 -1.08 14.53 12.23
CA CYS A 747 -0.73 14.74 13.63
C CYS A 747 -1.03 16.18 14.02
N GLY A 748 -1.41 16.42 15.27
CA GLY A 748 -1.74 17.76 15.77
C GLY A 748 -2.76 18.51 14.89
N ALA A 749 -2.60 19.83 14.81
CA ALA A 749 -3.35 20.66 13.86
C ALA A 749 -2.67 20.75 12.49
N GLY A 750 -1.36 20.50 12.43
CA GLY A 750 -0.55 20.43 11.23
C GLY A 750 0.58 19.42 11.45
N CYS A 751 0.99 18.77 10.37
CA CYS A 751 1.95 17.68 10.43
C CYS A 751 2.93 17.76 9.26
N SER A 752 4.19 18.05 9.57
CA SER A 752 5.28 18.10 8.61
C SER A 752 5.39 16.85 7.73
N GLY A 753 5.92 17.05 6.52
CA GLY A 753 6.04 16.02 5.50
C GLY A 753 6.16 16.62 4.10
N ASN A 754 6.10 15.77 3.08
CA ASN A 754 5.88 16.18 1.70
C ASN A 754 4.92 15.18 1.03
N PRO A 755 3.59 15.38 1.12
CA PRO A 755 2.93 16.60 1.62
C PRO A 755 3.04 16.82 3.13
N TYR A 756 3.07 18.08 3.57
CA TYR A 756 2.65 18.39 4.93
C TYR A 756 1.12 18.48 4.97
N ASP A 757 0.51 18.15 6.11
CA ASP A 757 -0.95 18.18 6.27
C ASP A 757 -1.37 19.28 7.23
N ALA A 758 -2.54 19.88 7.03
CA ALA A 758 -3.02 21.00 7.83
C ALA A 758 -4.55 21.06 7.95
N ASN A 759 -5.04 21.15 9.20
CA ASN A 759 -6.45 21.37 9.54
C ASN A 759 -6.97 22.77 9.18
N TRP A 760 -6.13 23.68 8.68
CA TRP A 760 -6.51 25.03 8.27
C TRP A 760 -6.60 25.16 6.74
N SER A 761 -6.91 26.36 6.26
CA SER A 761 -6.88 26.71 4.83
C SER A 761 -5.54 27.36 4.52
N PHE A 762 -4.94 27.03 3.38
CA PHE A 762 -3.61 27.48 3.00
C PHE A 762 -3.48 29.02 2.98
N SER A 763 -2.36 29.57 3.46
CA SER A 763 -1.97 30.97 3.25
C SER A 763 -0.48 31.06 2.91
N PRO A 764 -0.08 31.78 1.83
CA PRO A 764 1.32 31.95 1.45
C PRO A 764 2.21 32.59 2.54
N THR A 765 1.61 33.35 3.46
CA THR A 765 2.28 33.97 4.61
C THR A 765 1.78 33.45 5.95
N GLY A 766 0.98 32.39 5.93
CA GLY A 766 0.46 31.74 7.13
C GLY A 766 1.58 31.27 8.03
N HIS A 767 1.44 31.46 9.35
CA HIS A 767 2.47 30.95 10.27
C HIS A 767 2.61 29.44 10.15
N GLY A 768 1.48 28.71 10.24
CA GLY A 768 1.45 27.26 10.19
C GLY A 768 2.04 26.71 8.89
N ASP A 769 1.63 27.22 7.73
CA ASP A 769 2.12 26.73 6.43
C ASP A 769 3.65 26.82 6.28
N ILE A 770 4.23 27.97 6.63
CA ILE A 770 5.68 28.14 6.54
C ILE A 770 6.40 27.40 7.68
N HIS A 771 5.79 27.27 8.86
CA HIS A 771 6.33 26.49 9.97
C HIS A 771 6.46 25.01 9.60
N GLU A 772 5.40 24.41 9.04
CA GLU A 772 5.40 23.00 8.61
C GLU A 772 6.38 22.76 7.46
N LEU A 773 6.49 23.68 6.51
CA LEU A 773 7.53 23.66 5.50
C LEU A 773 8.93 23.74 6.12
N GLY A 774 9.09 24.59 7.13
CA GLY A 774 10.34 24.84 7.86
C GLY A 774 10.90 23.59 8.55
N HIS A 775 10.06 22.64 8.97
CA HIS A 775 10.52 21.33 9.47
C HIS A 775 11.35 20.55 8.42
N GLY A 776 11.09 20.76 7.13
CA GLY A 776 11.90 20.19 6.06
C GLY A 776 13.25 20.88 5.85
N LEU A 777 13.46 22.05 6.44
CA LEU A 777 14.63 22.91 6.25
C LEU A 777 15.52 22.96 7.49
N GLU A 778 14.92 22.89 8.69
CA GLU A 778 15.63 22.98 9.95
C GLU A 778 16.71 21.90 10.11
N LYS A 779 17.72 22.22 10.92
CA LYS A 779 18.78 21.29 11.30
C LYS A 779 18.95 21.36 12.80
N GLY A 780 18.84 20.21 13.47
CA GLY A 780 18.98 20.14 14.92
C GLY A 780 20.32 20.66 15.44
N LYS A 781 21.38 20.67 14.63
CA LYS A 781 22.70 21.26 14.96
C LYS A 781 22.68 22.80 15.03
N LEU A 782 21.68 23.45 14.44
CA LEU A 782 21.47 24.90 14.48
C LEU A 782 20.55 25.36 15.62
N ARG A 783 20.23 24.47 16.55
CA ARG A 783 19.44 24.74 17.74
C ARG A 783 20.33 24.67 18.98
N PHE A 784 20.24 25.65 19.86
CA PHE A 784 20.98 25.65 21.13
C PHE A 784 20.69 24.40 21.96
N ASP A 785 21.70 23.91 22.69
CA ASP A 785 21.56 22.70 23.50
C ASP A 785 20.42 22.85 24.52
N GLY A 786 19.64 21.77 24.72
CA GLY A 786 18.52 21.73 25.66
C GLY A 786 17.22 22.42 25.19
N HIS A 787 17.23 23.14 24.07
CA HIS A 787 16.04 23.88 23.60
C HIS A 787 15.05 23.00 22.81
N GLU A 788 13.76 23.34 22.88
CA GLU A 788 12.68 22.66 22.14
C GLU A 788 12.79 22.84 20.61
N GLY A 789 12.27 21.87 19.84
CA GLY A 789 12.38 21.81 18.37
C GLY A 789 11.72 22.94 17.61
N HIS A 790 10.54 23.40 18.03
CA HIS A 790 9.80 24.45 17.33
C HIS A 790 10.53 25.81 17.27
N ALA A 791 11.62 25.99 18.03
CA ALA A 791 12.47 27.17 17.94
C ALA A 791 13.17 27.31 16.56
N SER A 792 13.50 26.21 15.88
CA SER A 792 14.31 26.26 14.65
C SER A 792 13.51 26.39 13.35
N THR A 793 12.18 26.23 13.39
CA THR A 793 11.29 26.42 12.23
C THR A 793 10.71 27.82 12.11
N ASN A 794 10.51 28.50 13.24
CA ASN A 794 9.93 29.83 13.28
C ASN A 794 10.68 30.94 12.51
N PRO A 795 12.03 30.95 12.40
CA PRO A 795 12.74 31.95 11.62
C PRO A 795 12.26 32.04 10.18
N TYR A 796 11.95 30.91 9.53
CA TYR A 796 11.46 30.89 8.16
C TYR A 796 10.14 31.64 8.01
N SER A 797 9.21 31.43 8.95
CA SER A 797 7.92 32.12 8.95
C SER A 797 8.09 33.63 9.17
N TYR A 798 8.93 34.01 10.13
CA TYR A 798 9.13 35.42 10.48
C TYR A 798 9.87 36.19 9.40
N TYR A 799 10.92 35.59 8.82
CA TYR A 799 11.65 36.16 7.69
C TYR A 799 10.75 36.35 6.47
N THR A 800 9.97 35.34 6.08
CA THR A 800 9.02 35.45 4.96
C THR A 800 8.03 36.58 5.18
N LYS A 801 7.49 36.71 6.39
CA LYS A 801 6.56 37.80 6.74
C LYS A 801 7.23 39.16 6.74
N SER A 802 8.48 39.25 7.23
CA SER A 802 9.24 40.49 7.24
C SER A 802 9.57 40.98 5.82
N ARG A 803 10.00 40.08 4.94
CA ARG A 803 10.17 40.37 3.51
C ARG A 803 8.85 40.79 2.86
N GLY A 804 7.79 40.01 3.10
CA GLY A 804 6.44 40.33 2.61
C GLY A 804 5.98 41.72 3.02
N PHE A 805 6.21 42.13 4.27
CA PHE A 805 5.92 43.49 4.73
C PHE A 805 6.76 44.55 4.01
N LYS A 806 8.09 44.39 3.99
CA LYS A 806 9.02 45.36 3.38
C LYS A 806 8.74 45.58 1.89
N GLU A 807 8.31 44.54 1.18
CA GLU A 807 8.18 44.57 -0.29
C GLU A 807 6.75 44.85 -0.78
N SER A 808 5.74 44.35 -0.07
CA SER A 808 4.33 44.48 -0.48
C SER A 808 3.49 45.38 0.42
N GLY A 809 4.04 45.85 1.54
CA GLY A 809 3.33 46.64 2.55
C GLY A 809 2.33 45.82 3.39
N LYS A 810 2.23 44.51 3.18
CA LYS A 810 1.35 43.61 3.96
C LYS A 810 1.83 43.56 5.41
N LEU A 811 1.03 44.10 6.34
CA LEU A 811 1.36 44.04 7.77
C LEU A 811 1.54 42.58 8.23
N PRO A 812 2.68 42.25 8.85
CA PRO A 812 2.97 40.88 9.26
C PRO A 812 2.21 40.54 10.54
N SER A 813 1.64 39.32 10.59
CA SER A 813 1.10 38.75 11.83
C SER A 813 2.07 37.68 12.34
N CYS A 814 2.99 38.09 13.22
CA CYS A 814 3.96 37.21 13.86
C CYS A 814 3.51 36.82 15.26
N GLN A 815 4.03 35.70 15.78
CA GLN A 815 3.67 35.25 17.12
C GLN A 815 4.11 36.27 18.16
N GLY A 816 3.37 36.37 19.27
CA GLY A 816 3.66 37.32 20.35
C GLY A 816 4.88 36.91 21.20
N LEU A 817 6.04 36.75 20.56
CA LEU A 817 7.30 36.49 21.25
C LEU A 817 7.66 37.74 22.07
N SER A 818 7.80 37.57 23.39
CA SER A 818 8.29 38.60 24.31
C SER A 818 9.77 38.36 24.60
N ILE A 819 10.52 39.43 24.91
CA ILE A 819 11.90 39.39 25.42
C ILE A 819 11.99 40.02 26.82
N LYS A 820 10.86 40.50 27.35
CA LYS A 820 10.84 41.26 28.61
C LYS A 820 11.22 40.41 29.80
N ASP A 821 10.67 39.21 29.89
CA ASP A 821 10.94 38.30 31.01
C ASP A 821 12.41 37.86 30.99
N GLU A 822 12.94 37.53 29.81
CA GLU A 822 14.36 37.23 29.64
C GLU A 822 15.25 38.42 29.99
N PHE A 823 14.86 39.64 29.61
CA PHE A 823 15.58 40.86 29.99
C PHE A 823 15.65 41.03 31.51
N GLU A 824 14.53 40.85 32.22
CA GLU A 824 14.49 40.98 33.68
C GLU A 824 15.39 39.93 34.36
N VAL A 825 15.38 38.69 33.86
CA VAL A 825 16.26 37.62 34.33
C VAL A 825 17.73 37.94 34.04
N LEU A 826 18.05 38.43 32.84
CA LEU A 826 19.40 38.85 32.46
C LEU A 826 19.93 39.98 33.35
N GLN A 827 19.13 41.02 33.64
CA GLN A 827 19.54 42.08 34.56
C GLN A 827 19.70 41.57 35.99
N ALA A 828 18.83 40.67 36.44
CA ALA A 828 18.94 40.06 37.77
C ALA A 828 20.21 39.20 37.91
N SER A 829 20.64 38.53 36.84
CA SER A 829 21.84 37.69 36.82
C SER A 829 23.10 38.48 37.17
N MET A 830 23.20 39.73 36.70
CA MET A 830 24.35 40.60 36.94
C MET A 830 24.53 41.01 38.41
N LYS A 831 23.51 40.79 39.25
CA LYS A 831 23.57 41.02 40.70
C LYS A 831 23.99 39.78 41.49
N GLN A 832 24.17 38.64 40.82
CA GLN A 832 24.56 37.38 41.44
C GLN A 832 26.08 37.20 41.46
N ALA A 833 26.57 36.37 42.37
CA ALA A 833 27.99 36.03 42.46
C ALA A 833 28.49 35.24 41.23
N ASP A 834 27.62 34.40 40.66
CA ASP A 834 27.86 33.68 39.41
C ASP A 834 26.69 33.93 38.44
N PRO A 835 26.78 34.98 37.60
CA PRO A 835 25.73 35.30 36.64
C PRO A 835 25.45 34.16 35.64
N PHE A 836 26.47 33.39 35.27
CA PHE A 836 26.33 32.31 34.29
C PHE A 836 25.55 31.13 34.86
N ASN A 837 25.89 30.68 36.07
CA ASN A 837 25.16 29.60 36.71
C ASN A 837 23.70 30.00 36.98
N TYR A 838 23.45 31.25 37.38
CA TYR A 838 22.10 31.77 37.54
C TYR A 838 21.27 31.68 36.23
N MET A 839 21.87 32.06 35.10
CA MET A 839 21.19 31.95 33.79
C MET A 839 20.93 30.50 33.37
N GLN A 840 21.85 29.59 33.67
CA GLN A 840 21.64 28.15 33.46
C GLN A 840 20.48 27.60 34.31
N GLU A 841 20.39 28.02 35.57
CA GLU A 841 19.31 27.62 36.48
C GLU A 841 17.93 28.19 36.10
N ALA A 842 17.90 29.31 35.37
CA ALA A 842 16.68 29.91 34.85
C ALA A 842 15.97 29.07 33.77
N LYS A 843 16.68 28.11 33.14
CA LYS A 843 16.13 27.13 32.18
C LYS A 843 15.27 27.76 31.07
N LEU A 844 15.79 28.82 30.45
CA LEU A 844 15.15 29.50 29.33
C LEU A 844 15.24 28.65 28.04
N THR A 845 14.63 27.46 28.02
CA THR A 845 14.81 26.44 26.97
C THR A 845 13.54 26.12 26.17
N SER A 846 12.43 26.83 26.41
CA SER A 846 11.21 26.65 25.61
C SER A 846 11.44 27.08 24.16
N TRP A 847 10.51 26.71 23.26
CA TRP A 847 10.61 27.13 21.86
C TRP A 847 10.70 28.66 21.70
N SER A 848 10.00 29.42 22.55
CA SER A 848 10.01 30.88 22.50
C SER A 848 11.34 31.44 22.97
N ASN A 849 11.89 30.93 24.08
CA ASN A 849 13.19 31.37 24.58
C ASN A 849 14.31 31.07 23.56
N GLY A 850 14.27 29.90 22.91
CA GLY A 850 15.25 29.54 21.88
C GLY A 850 15.18 30.46 20.67
N MET A 851 13.97 30.80 20.23
CA MET A 851 13.78 31.77 19.14
C MET A 851 14.24 33.17 19.51
N ALA A 852 13.88 33.64 20.71
CA ALA A 852 14.32 34.91 21.25
C ALA A 852 15.84 34.98 21.26
N THR A 853 16.51 33.97 21.83
CA THR A 853 17.98 33.91 21.89
C THR A 853 18.61 33.95 20.49
N MET A 854 18.11 33.17 19.53
CA MET A 854 18.62 33.19 18.15
C MET A 854 18.40 34.55 17.47
N LEU A 855 17.23 35.16 17.67
CA LEU A 855 16.91 36.50 17.16
C LEU A 855 17.88 37.54 17.71
N GLN A 856 18.27 37.46 18.98
CA GLN A 856 19.28 38.35 19.56
C GLN A 856 20.64 38.22 18.84
N MET A 857 21.04 37.01 18.46
CA MET A 857 22.29 36.80 17.70
C MET A 857 22.22 37.39 16.29
N MET A 858 21.06 37.27 15.63
CA MET A 858 20.78 37.85 14.30
C MET A 858 20.81 39.38 14.34
N VAL A 859 20.13 39.98 15.32
CA VAL A 859 20.10 41.44 15.51
C VAL A 859 21.48 41.97 15.87
N ALA A 860 22.24 41.25 16.70
CA ALA A 860 23.62 41.62 17.05
C ALA A 860 24.53 41.69 15.81
N ALA A 861 24.43 40.70 14.91
CA ALA A 861 25.20 40.69 13.67
C ALA A 861 24.87 41.92 12.80
N GLN A 862 23.58 42.27 12.67
CA GLN A 862 23.15 43.45 11.92
C GLN A 862 23.65 44.76 12.54
N LYS A 863 23.47 44.92 13.86
CA LYS A 863 23.83 46.17 14.57
C LYS A 863 25.32 46.46 14.58
N ASN A 864 26.16 45.43 14.50
CA ASN A 864 27.61 45.59 14.38
C ASN A 864 28.09 45.72 12.93
N GLY A 865 27.17 45.80 11.95
CA GLY A 865 27.50 45.93 10.53
C GLY A 865 28.13 44.68 9.91
N ALA A 866 28.03 43.52 10.58
CA ALA A 866 28.51 42.25 10.04
C ALA A 866 27.54 41.66 9.01
N LEU A 867 26.26 42.03 9.11
CA LEU A 867 25.21 41.71 8.14
C LEU A 867 24.36 42.94 7.83
N GLU A 868 23.92 43.08 6.58
CA GLU A 868 22.91 44.03 6.10
C GLU A 868 21.52 43.62 6.61
N ASP A 869 21.19 42.33 6.52
CA ASP A 869 19.98 41.76 7.12
C ASP A 869 20.33 40.63 8.09
N GLY A 870 20.06 40.82 9.38
CA GLY A 870 20.39 39.89 10.44
C GLY A 870 19.80 38.49 10.24
N TRP A 871 18.68 38.35 9.52
CA TRP A 871 18.10 37.04 9.20
C TRP A 871 19.08 36.15 8.41
N HIS A 872 19.92 36.74 7.56
CA HIS A 872 20.87 36.00 6.72
C HIS A 872 21.96 35.27 7.50
N LEU A 873 22.10 35.51 8.81
CA LEU A 873 22.94 34.70 9.69
C LEU A 873 22.56 33.22 9.57
N LEU A 874 21.26 32.90 9.56
CA LEU A 874 20.80 31.52 9.46
C LEU A 874 21.20 30.87 8.14
N ALA A 875 21.11 31.60 7.02
CA ALA A 875 21.55 31.12 5.71
C ALA A 875 23.05 30.79 5.69
N ARG A 876 23.89 31.68 6.25
CA ARG A 876 25.34 31.44 6.38
C ARG A 876 25.63 30.20 7.24
N LEU A 877 24.92 30.04 8.36
CA LEU A 877 25.06 28.88 9.24
C LEU A 877 24.65 27.57 8.57
N HIS A 878 23.59 27.57 7.76
CA HIS A 878 23.20 26.39 6.97
C HIS A 878 24.26 25.98 5.97
N ILE A 879 24.84 26.93 5.24
CA ILE A 879 25.91 26.67 4.26
C ILE A 879 27.14 26.11 4.97
N LEU A 880 27.58 26.77 6.05
CA LEU A 880 28.72 26.32 6.86
C LEU A 880 28.49 24.91 7.41
N LEU A 881 27.30 24.62 7.95
CA LEU A 881 26.97 23.30 8.47
C LEU A 881 27.06 22.21 7.39
N ARG A 882 26.56 22.46 6.17
CA ARG A 882 26.68 21.50 5.07
C ARG A 882 28.14 21.21 4.71
N GLU A 883 28.97 22.24 4.62
CA GLU A 883 30.41 22.07 4.37
C GLU A 883 31.14 21.38 5.53
N PHE A 884 30.74 21.66 6.77
CA PHE A 884 31.24 21.00 7.96
C PHE A 884 30.93 19.49 7.93
N GLU A 885 29.71 19.11 7.58
CA GLU A 885 29.33 17.70 7.43
C GLU A 885 30.04 17.02 6.25
N ARG A 886 30.22 17.71 5.11
CA ARG A 886 31.04 17.20 3.99
C ARG A 886 32.48 16.93 4.43
N ALA A 887 33.09 17.85 5.17
CA ALA A 887 34.46 17.73 5.65
C ALA A 887 34.65 16.57 6.64
N LYS A 888 33.65 16.27 7.47
CA LYS A 888 33.69 15.19 8.46
C LYS A 888 33.71 13.75 7.90
N THR A 889 33.51 13.58 6.59
CA THR A 889 33.43 12.25 5.96
C THR A 889 34.77 11.52 5.92
N SER A 890 35.90 12.22 6.02
CA SER A 890 37.23 11.60 6.15
C SER A 890 38.25 12.52 6.83
N GLU A 891 39.28 11.93 7.43
CA GLU A 891 40.39 12.68 8.05
C GLU A 891 41.08 13.61 7.04
N ALA A 892 41.28 13.15 5.81
CA ALA A 892 41.92 13.93 4.75
C ALA A 892 41.10 15.19 4.40
N LEU A 893 39.78 15.05 4.19
CA LEU A 893 38.91 16.20 3.92
C LEU A 893 38.79 17.14 5.12
N TRP A 894 38.75 16.58 6.33
CA TRP A 894 38.73 17.37 7.55
C TRP A 894 39.97 18.25 7.68
N LEU A 895 41.17 17.66 7.57
CA LEU A 895 42.44 18.40 7.64
C LEU A 895 42.55 19.46 6.55
N GLN A 896 42.02 19.18 5.36
CA GLN A 896 41.98 20.13 4.24
C GLN A 896 41.06 21.33 4.53
N LYS A 897 39.84 21.08 5.04
CA LYS A 897 38.78 22.11 5.12
C LYS A 897 38.63 22.78 6.48
N ARG A 898 39.04 22.17 7.59
CA ARG A 898 38.74 22.65 8.95
C ARG A 898 39.15 24.10 9.21
N ALA A 899 40.26 24.56 8.61
CA ALA A 899 40.71 25.94 8.76
C ALA A 899 39.76 26.93 8.06
N GLN A 900 39.31 26.60 6.85
CA GLN A 900 38.35 27.40 6.09
C GLN A 900 36.97 27.42 6.74
N LEU A 901 36.66 26.44 7.60
CA LEU A 901 35.40 26.34 8.35
C LEU A 901 35.43 27.06 9.71
N GLY A 902 36.58 27.57 10.15
CA GLY A 902 36.75 28.13 11.49
C GLY A 902 37.02 27.10 12.60
N PHE A 903 37.38 25.86 12.27
CA PHE A 903 37.62 24.77 13.22
C PHE A 903 39.07 24.25 13.18
N SER A 904 40.05 25.13 12.93
CA SER A 904 41.47 24.77 12.76
C SER A 904 42.07 24.02 13.94
N GLN A 905 41.58 24.26 15.16
CA GLN A 905 42.06 23.63 16.40
C GLN A 905 41.35 22.30 16.72
N PHE A 906 40.27 21.96 16.02
CA PHE A 906 39.51 20.73 16.28
C PHE A 906 40.08 19.53 15.49
N SER A 907 40.24 18.40 16.17
CA SER A 907 40.43 17.10 15.51
C SER A 907 39.12 16.62 14.89
N LEU A 908 39.18 15.64 13.98
CA LEU A 908 37.96 15.06 13.40
C LEU A 908 37.07 14.43 14.49
N ASP A 909 37.67 13.72 15.44
CA ASP A 909 36.92 13.09 16.54
C ASP A 909 36.23 14.14 17.43
N ALA A 910 36.90 15.25 17.73
CA ALA A 910 36.29 16.36 18.45
C ALA A 910 35.14 17.01 17.66
N ALA A 911 35.32 17.18 16.34
CA ALA A 911 34.29 17.73 15.47
C ALA A 911 33.06 16.80 15.33
N LYS A 912 33.26 15.48 15.36
CA LYS A 912 32.15 14.51 15.37
C LYS A 912 31.36 14.55 16.68
N GLY A 913 32.03 14.79 17.80
CA GLY A 913 31.43 14.88 19.14
C GLY A 913 31.02 16.30 19.58
N ILE A 914 31.10 17.30 18.70
CA ILE A 914 30.86 18.70 19.07
C ILE A 914 29.40 18.94 19.50
N SER A 915 29.22 19.65 20.62
CA SER A 915 27.89 20.07 21.07
C SER A 915 27.28 21.09 20.10
N ASN A 916 25.98 21.38 20.22
CA ASN A 916 25.39 22.39 19.36
C ASN A 916 25.88 23.78 19.74
N ASN A 917 26.01 24.08 21.03
CA ASN A 917 26.48 25.39 21.48
C ASN A 917 27.93 25.66 21.03
N ASP A 918 28.82 24.66 21.10
CA ASP A 918 30.20 24.80 20.64
C ASP A 918 30.26 25.08 19.14
N PHE A 919 29.51 24.28 18.35
CA PHE A 919 29.43 24.48 16.92
C PHE A 919 28.87 25.85 16.58
N LEU A 920 27.74 26.24 17.16
CA LEU A 920 27.06 27.50 16.88
C LEU A 920 27.92 28.70 17.27
N MET A 921 28.61 28.67 18.43
CA MET A 921 29.47 29.78 18.84
C MET A 921 30.60 30.01 17.83
N VAL A 922 31.29 28.94 17.43
CA VAL A 922 32.37 29.01 16.44
C VAL A 922 31.84 29.43 15.08
N ALA A 923 30.75 28.80 14.61
CA ALA A 923 30.16 29.05 13.30
C ALA A 923 29.59 30.46 13.16
N MET A 924 28.88 30.98 14.18
CA MET A 924 28.37 32.36 14.20
C MET A 924 29.53 33.35 14.19
N SER A 925 30.54 33.13 15.05
CA SER A 925 31.70 34.02 15.14
C SER A 925 32.48 34.07 13.83
N TYR A 926 32.72 32.91 13.22
CA TYR A 926 33.41 32.82 11.93
C TYR A 926 32.59 33.44 10.79
N SER A 927 31.28 33.21 10.76
CA SER A 927 30.40 33.69 9.67
C SER A 927 30.15 35.20 9.69
N THR A 928 30.35 35.85 10.84
CA THR A 928 30.09 37.29 11.03
C THR A 928 31.37 38.11 11.27
N GLN A 929 32.49 37.45 11.53
CA GLN A 929 33.73 38.08 12.01
C GLN A 929 33.53 38.88 13.31
N LEU A 930 32.63 38.41 14.16
CA LEU A 930 32.38 38.93 15.50
C LEU A 930 32.72 37.86 16.53
N ASP A 931 33.02 38.27 17.76
CA ASP A 931 33.26 37.35 18.87
C ASP A 931 32.03 37.32 19.81
N TYR A 932 31.35 36.17 19.80
CA TYR A 932 30.11 35.90 20.55
C TYR A 932 30.33 35.38 21.98
N ARG A 933 31.57 35.19 22.44
CA ARG A 933 31.86 34.50 23.71
C ARG A 933 31.17 35.15 24.91
N GLU A 934 31.23 36.48 25.02
CA GLU A 934 30.60 37.20 26.14
C GLU A 934 29.06 37.18 26.07
N VAL A 935 28.49 37.15 24.87
CA VAL A 935 27.04 37.03 24.66
C VAL A 935 26.56 35.63 25.04
N TYR A 936 27.30 34.58 24.66
CA TYR A 936 27.01 33.21 25.10
C TYR A 936 27.08 33.08 26.63
N GLN A 937 28.11 33.68 27.24
CA GLN A 937 28.24 33.71 28.71
C GLN A 937 27.05 34.45 29.35
N MET A 938 26.61 35.57 28.77
CA MET A 938 25.47 36.36 29.24
C MET A 938 24.16 35.58 29.17
N TRP A 939 23.92 34.83 28.08
CA TRP A 939 22.73 33.99 27.90
C TRP A 939 22.80 32.65 28.66
N GLY A 940 23.89 32.40 29.40
CA GLY A 940 24.11 31.14 30.07
C GLY A 940 24.28 29.97 29.11
N LEU A 941 24.75 30.16 27.87
CA LEU A 941 24.93 29.08 26.89
C LEU A 941 26.27 28.38 27.12
N ALA A 942 26.22 27.16 27.67
CA ALA A 942 27.42 26.39 28.00
C ALA A 942 28.24 26.02 26.75
N THR A 943 29.55 26.29 26.80
CA THR A 943 30.52 25.98 25.74
C THR A 943 31.83 25.46 26.33
N SER A 944 32.52 24.59 25.60
CA SER A 944 33.81 24.03 26.00
C SER A 944 34.95 25.06 25.89
N GLN A 945 36.03 24.82 26.63
CA GLN A 945 37.23 25.66 26.53
C GLN A 945 37.83 25.62 25.12
N ALA A 946 37.79 24.46 24.44
CA ALA A 946 38.28 24.32 23.07
C ALA A 946 37.54 25.25 22.08
N ALA A 947 36.21 25.36 22.20
CA ALA A 947 35.43 26.29 21.39
C ALA A 947 35.76 27.76 21.72
N LYS A 948 35.96 28.09 23.01
CA LYS A 948 36.36 29.44 23.44
C LYS A 948 37.74 29.82 22.93
N ASP A 949 38.70 28.91 22.95
CA ASP A 949 40.07 29.10 22.46
C ASP A 949 40.11 29.23 20.93
N GLN A 950 39.27 28.45 20.22
CA GLN A 950 39.09 28.57 18.78
C GLN A 950 38.59 29.97 18.38
N VAL A 951 37.54 30.47 19.07
CA VAL A 951 37.00 31.82 18.79
C VAL A 951 37.99 32.92 19.21
N ALA A 952 38.69 32.75 20.33
CA ALA A 952 39.76 33.67 20.75
C ALA A 952 40.83 33.83 19.67
N GLY A 953 41.21 32.72 19.03
CA GLY A 953 42.23 32.69 17.99
C GLY A 953 41.87 33.45 16.72
N PHE A 954 40.60 33.78 16.50
CA PHE A 954 40.18 34.62 15.36
C PHE A 954 40.54 36.09 15.53
N ASN A 955 40.67 36.57 16.77
CA ASN A 955 40.94 37.97 17.11
C ASN A 955 39.89 38.96 16.50
N PHE A 956 38.63 38.53 16.50
CA PHE A 956 37.49 39.34 16.05
C PHE A 956 37.02 40.33 17.13
N SER A 957 36.26 41.34 16.71
CA SER A 957 35.65 42.32 17.61
C SER A 957 34.60 41.68 18.50
N MET A 958 34.75 41.83 19.81
CA MET A 958 33.83 41.30 20.81
C MET A 958 32.52 42.06 20.84
N ILE A 959 31.40 41.33 20.84
CA ILE A 959 30.06 41.91 20.96
C ILE A 959 29.83 42.31 22.42
N ALA A 960 29.33 43.54 22.63
CA ALA A 960 28.99 44.03 23.96
C ALA A 960 27.81 43.26 24.57
N LYS A 961 27.76 43.16 25.91
CA LYS A 961 26.65 42.56 26.66
C LYS A 961 25.41 43.45 26.59
N GLN A 962 24.60 43.22 25.56
CA GLN A 962 23.39 43.97 25.28
C GLN A 962 22.24 43.03 24.96
N VAL A 963 21.03 43.47 25.27
CA VAL A 963 19.80 42.90 24.72
C VAL A 963 19.20 43.88 23.71
N TYR A 964 18.51 43.36 22.71
CA TYR A 964 17.75 44.12 21.74
C TYR A 964 16.27 43.97 22.04
N VAL A 965 15.63 45.06 22.43
CA VAL A 965 14.24 45.08 22.94
C VAL A 965 13.25 45.34 21.80
N TYR A 966 12.08 44.73 21.90
CA TYR A 966 11.00 44.82 20.92
C TYR A 966 9.64 44.57 21.60
N ASN A 967 8.57 45.19 21.07
CA ASN A 967 7.22 44.74 21.42
C ASN A 967 6.90 43.44 20.67
N PRO A 968 5.98 42.61 21.20
CA PRO A 968 5.60 41.36 20.56
C PRO A 968 5.21 41.55 19.09
N GLY A 969 6.01 40.99 18.17
CA GLY A 969 5.80 41.04 16.73
C GLY A 969 6.62 42.08 15.95
N ASP A 970 7.23 43.07 16.62
CA ASP A 970 7.99 44.15 15.94
C ASP A 970 9.18 43.63 15.12
N TYR A 971 9.77 42.51 15.53
CA TYR A 971 10.87 41.85 14.81
C TYR A 971 10.48 41.41 13.38
N CYS A 972 9.19 41.34 13.06
CA CYS A 972 8.73 41.12 11.69
C CYS A 972 8.59 42.41 10.87
N LEU A 973 8.52 43.59 11.49
CA LEU A 973 8.61 44.86 10.77
C LEU A 973 10.05 45.14 10.33
N GLY A 974 11.02 44.69 11.12
CA GLY A 974 12.45 44.73 10.83
C GLY A 974 13.30 44.43 12.06
N LEU A 975 14.61 44.30 11.87
CA LEU A 975 15.57 43.99 12.94
C LEU A 975 16.30 45.24 13.48
N ASP A 976 15.85 46.44 13.11
CA ASP A 976 16.39 47.70 13.62
C ASP A 976 15.89 48.02 15.03
N LEU A 977 16.25 47.18 15.97
CA LEU A 977 15.77 47.22 17.35
C LEU A 977 16.65 48.08 18.26
N GLN A 978 16.08 48.59 19.36
CA GLN A 978 16.82 49.36 20.36
C GLN A 978 17.68 48.41 21.22
N SER A 979 18.95 48.76 21.43
CA SER A 979 19.85 48.01 22.31
C SER A 979 19.85 48.57 23.74
N VAL A 980 19.90 47.69 24.74
CA VAL A 980 20.01 48.03 26.15
C VAL A 980 21.18 47.25 26.77
N PRO A 981 22.10 47.90 27.52
CA PRO A 981 23.13 47.19 28.26
C PRO A 981 22.58 46.21 29.30
N VAL A 982 23.20 45.05 29.45
CA VAL A 982 22.95 44.11 30.55
C VAL A 982 24.01 44.32 31.62
N ASP A 983 23.73 45.22 32.56
CA ASP A 983 24.67 45.71 33.59
C ASP A 983 24.14 45.62 35.03
N GLY A 984 22.91 45.12 35.21
CA GLY A 984 22.21 45.02 36.48
C GLY A 984 21.42 46.27 36.89
N ASN A 985 21.48 47.37 36.13
CA ASN A 985 20.91 48.66 36.50
C ASN A 985 19.81 49.15 35.55
N GLN A 986 19.80 48.69 34.29
CA GLN A 986 18.81 49.15 33.31
C GLN A 986 17.41 48.62 33.63
N VAL A 987 16.40 49.45 33.33
CA VAL A 987 14.98 49.09 33.38
C VAL A 987 14.44 48.79 31.98
N TRP A 988 13.30 48.13 31.90
CA TRP A 988 12.63 47.85 30.63
C TRP A 988 12.31 49.17 29.90
N PRO A 989 12.78 49.38 28.65
CA PRO A 989 12.74 50.70 28.01
C PRO A 989 11.53 50.94 27.11
N LEU A 990 10.68 49.95 26.90
CA LEU A 990 9.47 50.06 26.07
C LEU A 990 8.24 50.20 26.96
N ASP A 991 7.30 51.04 26.57
CA ASP A 991 6.08 51.33 27.33
C ASP A 991 5.03 50.21 27.29
#